data_AF-A0A1D3RHF2-F1
#
_entry.id   AF-A0A1D3RHF2-F1
#
_cell.length_a   1.000
_cell.length_b   1.000
_cell.length_c   1.000
_cell.angle_alpha   90.00
_cell.angle_beta   90.00
_cell.angle_gamma   90.00
#
_symmetry.space_group_name_H-M   'P 1'
#
loop_
_entity.id
_entity.type
_entity.pdbx_description
1 polymer ?
#
loop_
_entity_poly.entity_id
_entity_poly.type
_entity_poly.pdbx_seq_one_letter_code
_entity_poly.pdbx_strand_id
1 'polypeptide(L)'
;MIMNAFSFSTSLRHSKILRILKNEKSYFCSMAKKKFGELHQPRTRCEKKNHLEIIDQVYFDMMDAMKEKSILEKEEYRNMDRNISEIILNHNISEKNQVIKNIMRYCIELNKKRGKKEEAEEEAADEEEDNKYRKKKRKNVEELNNRYDPQGDILNLIKSNVKEYSSQFNSCEIGIILKCFLKIKMNDLHIIHILLHHFFKRNMKFSQYGTLYVLNSFSKLSLLPQNETNFKLLCSDILQKLNNFEFKNICLICNYASALYRTNKVYIKNFIEKICKFLINDYSISSNDDVWSTDSIHYIANACARVNYLNKELFLFLKHKIEKKIAFFSLDQLVSLTNAYSKFKNAEEANFLSLYILIADEIIKKSYLLKSRHMSVLANSFNNACVLHEKLFYIITECSLTLISTFEPKQIVMIIHAYVNIGLLNNVLLDSIWNTALVYIDEYHIQELSMLLQAYTKSSQHRQNFFNKLCQRIYIFITSTYPFVGTNEKNLEYTYEKYIKSMNILKHKYKILSTSVTLDDCSLLLYVIYNHQNYCIYVNDTILKCQEKKQHYRICLNYNNNKEEEKKYLAASNDIAKNEEHCTDKREHSIIDHISYQNGYDTDEISLKMHSSENISNSLNNIGTNSNNEIFTAQGDEKKDDARSEIRHVMSSGKVNRVPYSNKSENGNTGNSDSTGSNICGNTDPIESQMNYMQHVEYYSNDIDKAGEYLIKYLSKDINSTLLCSIIYSLIKGNCLLQYDLLICLSKLTIIFLKQFKSSELANICTALSEAYIFASDENNRQNELISKNQKKENRNISNLKQVKSIGVSNSNKSETYDEKLYFSSKQYLITCKLFFDMVESYLKEKEHSFTDVYSTYKFITSFGALRMIKYSSVALHLFKLSILEIKNLSYLPLQKIANAFMQMNVYNEDVYAFIKKLQKMKKNK
;
A
#
# COMPACT_ATOMS: atom_id res chain seq x y z
N MET A 1 91.20 18.56 -40.99
CA MET A 1 91.50 18.63 -39.55
C MET A 1 90.82 17.42 -38.91
N ILE A 2 91.54 16.33 -38.65
CA ILE A 2 92.24 16.05 -37.38
C ILE A 2 91.21 15.86 -36.25
N MET A 3 91.04 14.69 -35.61
CA MET A 3 91.65 13.36 -35.84
C MET A 3 90.84 12.28 -35.09
N ASN A 4 90.77 11.07 -35.65
CA ASN A 4 90.83 9.77 -34.96
C ASN A 4 89.83 9.37 -33.84
N ALA A 5 89.68 8.09 -33.47
CA ALA A 5 89.73 6.78 -34.17
C ALA A 5 89.67 5.67 -33.10
N PHE A 6 88.72 4.72 -33.22
CA PHE A 6 88.75 3.40 -32.54
C PHE A 6 88.68 3.47 -30.97
N SER A 7 88.29 2.42 -30.25
CA SER A 7 88.30 0.99 -30.57
C SER A 7 87.08 0.20 -30.11
N PHE A 8 86.67 -0.72 -30.98
CA PHE A 8 85.89 -1.91 -30.63
C PHE A 8 86.87 -2.94 -30.05
N SER A 9 86.88 -3.20 -28.74
CA SER A 9 87.22 -4.52 -28.16
C SER A 9 87.31 -4.51 -26.62
N THR A 10 86.27 -4.99 -25.93
CA THR A 10 86.45 -5.93 -24.81
C THR A 10 85.16 -6.70 -24.59
N SER A 11 85.17 -7.92 -25.10
CA SER A 11 84.05 -8.85 -25.08
C SER A 11 83.72 -9.38 -23.67
N LEU A 12 82.46 -9.74 -23.47
CA LEU A 12 82.10 -10.97 -22.73
C LEU A 12 82.41 -11.10 -21.22
N ARG A 13 82.53 -10.01 -20.42
CA ARG A 13 82.61 -10.16 -18.94
C ARG A 13 81.53 -9.48 -18.06
N HIS A 14 80.72 -8.54 -18.56
CA HIS A 14 79.61 -7.97 -17.77
C HIS A 14 78.19 -8.53 -18.04
N SER A 15 78.00 -9.33 -19.10
CA SER A 15 76.68 -9.92 -19.43
C SER A 15 76.23 -11.08 -18.50
N LYS A 16 77.10 -11.57 -17.61
CA LYS A 16 76.75 -12.57 -16.59
C LYS A 16 76.35 -11.98 -15.22
N ILE A 17 76.76 -10.75 -14.90
CA ILE A 17 76.37 -10.09 -13.63
C ILE A 17 75.03 -9.34 -13.79
N LEU A 18 74.74 -8.78 -14.96
CA LEU A 18 73.45 -8.13 -15.27
C LEU A 18 72.26 -9.09 -15.50
N ARG A 19 72.44 -10.41 -15.32
CA ARG A 19 71.34 -11.39 -15.37
C ARG A 19 70.70 -11.72 -14.01
N ILE A 20 71.27 -11.24 -12.91
CA ILE A 20 70.71 -11.44 -11.56
C ILE A 20 69.83 -10.24 -11.13
N LEU A 21 69.94 -9.09 -11.83
CA LEU A 21 69.20 -7.84 -11.54
C LEU A 21 68.05 -7.53 -12.54
N LYS A 22 67.42 -8.56 -13.12
CA LYS A 22 66.22 -8.38 -14.00
C LYS A 22 65.08 -9.34 -13.66
N ASN A 23 64.66 -9.32 -12.39
CA ASN A 23 63.38 -9.88 -11.93
C ASN A 23 62.34 -8.77 -11.63
N GLU A 24 62.42 -7.65 -12.36
CA GLU A 24 61.45 -6.56 -12.27
C GLU A 24 60.12 -6.97 -12.93
N LYS A 25 59.13 -7.37 -12.12
CA LYS A 25 57.71 -7.39 -12.54
C LYS A 25 57.16 -5.97 -12.50
N SER A 26 57.62 -5.12 -13.40
CA SER A 26 57.12 -3.75 -13.52
C SER A 26 55.82 -3.72 -14.33
N TYR A 27 54.72 -3.32 -13.70
CA TYR A 27 53.40 -3.16 -14.34
C TYR A 27 53.32 -1.90 -15.22
N PHE A 28 54.26 -1.73 -16.14
CA PHE A 28 54.18 -0.70 -17.18
C PHE A 28 53.49 -1.25 -18.43
N CYS A 29 52.16 -1.16 -18.45
CA CYS A 29 51.46 -1.02 -19.72
C CYS A 29 51.84 0.32 -20.34
N SER A 30 52.89 0.32 -21.17
CA SER A 30 53.20 1.40 -22.10
C SER A 30 52.07 1.50 -23.14
N MET A 31 51.01 2.23 -22.78
CA MET A 31 49.93 2.57 -23.70
C MET A 31 50.24 3.90 -24.38
N ALA A 32 51.05 3.84 -25.44
CA ALA A 32 50.93 4.83 -26.49
C ALA A 32 49.46 4.87 -26.96
N LYS A 33 48.88 6.06 -27.09
CA LYS A 33 47.49 6.23 -27.56
C LYS A 33 47.31 5.54 -28.92
N LYS A 34 46.50 4.49 -28.98
CA LYS A 34 46.13 3.78 -30.21
C LYS A 34 44.61 3.67 -30.35
N LYS A 35 44.13 3.68 -31.59
CA LYS A 35 42.71 3.79 -31.93
C LYS A 35 41.95 2.49 -31.64
N PHE A 36 40.67 2.63 -31.33
CA PHE A 36 39.75 1.51 -31.10
C PHE A 36 39.63 0.66 -32.38
N GLY A 37 39.97 -0.63 -32.29
CA GLY A 37 40.00 -1.57 -33.43
C GLY A 37 41.06 -2.68 -33.32
N GLU A 38 42.21 -2.40 -32.67
CA GLU A 38 43.29 -3.39 -32.48
C GLU A 38 43.12 -4.24 -31.19
N LEU A 39 41.97 -4.91 -31.01
CA LEU A 39 41.87 -6.00 -30.04
C LEU A 39 42.32 -7.31 -30.69
N HIS A 40 43.63 -7.50 -30.79
CA HIS A 40 44.19 -8.80 -31.14
C HIS A 40 44.07 -9.75 -29.95
N GLN A 41 43.59 -10.98 -30.19
CA GLN A 41 43.73 -12.07 -29.23
C GLN A 41 45.21 -12.18 -28.82
N PRO A 42 45.53 -12.38 -27.53
CA PRO A 42 46.91 -12.41 -27.04
C PRO A 42 47.75 -13.38 -27.88
N ARG A 43 48.76 -12.85 -28.59
CA ARG A 43 49.44 -13.58 -29.67
C ARG A 43 50.56 -14.46 -29.14
N THR A 44 51.25 -14.03 -28.08
CA THR A 44 52.33 -14.78 -27.46
C THR A 44 51.82 -15.68 -26.32
N ARG A 45 52.55 -16.77 -26.05
CA ARG A 45 52.28 -17.65 -24.90
C ARG A 45 52.38 -16.90 -23.56
N CYS A 46 53.20 -15.85 -23.49
CA CYS A 46 53.35 -14.99 -22.31
C CYS A 46 52.12 -14.08 -22.10
N GLU A 47 51.64 -13.42 -23.16
CA GLU A 47 50.40 -12.62 -23.08
C GLU A 47 49.19 -13.50 -22.77
N LYS A 48 49.06 -14.68 -23.40
CA LYS A 48 47.98 -15.64 -23.08
C LYS A 48 48.02 -16.03 -21.60
N LYS A 49 49.20 -16.34 -21.07
CA LYS A 49 49.40 -16.69 -19.67
C LYS A 49 49.08 -15.52 -18.73
N ASN A 50 49.58 -14.32 -18.99
CA ASN A 50 49.28 -13.12 -18.19
C ASN A 50 47.78 -12.78 -18.22
N HIS A 51 47.12 -12.93 -19.37
CA HIS A 51 45.69 -12.65 -19.53
C HIS A 51 44.83 -13.69 -18.79
N LEU A 52 45.24 -14.96 -18.74
CA LEU A 52 44.61 -16.00 -17.92
C LEU A 52 44.87 -15.75 -16.41
N GLU A 53 46.10 -15.40 -16.03
CA GLU A 53 46.47 -15.09 -14.64
C GLU A 53 45.70 -13.87 -14.07
N ILE A 54 45.30 -12.91 -14.91
CA ILE A 54 44.45 -11.78 -14.51
C ILE A 54 42.98 -12.21 -14.34
N ILE A 55 42.44 -13.00 -15.27
CA ILE A 55 41.07 -13.54 -15.21
C ILE A 55 40.84 -14.36 -13.92
N ASP A 56 41.86 -15.08 -13.47
CA ASP A 56 41.82 -15.90 -12.25
C ASP A 56 42.05 -15.11 -10.95
N GLN A 57 42.30 -13.80 -11.02
CA GLN A 57 42.60 -12.96 -9.85
C GLN A 57 41.67 -11.77 -9.66
N VAL A 58 41.10 -11.20 -10.72
CA VAL A 58 40.20 -10.05 -10.65
C VAL A 58 38.97 -10.26 -11.52
N TYR A 59 37.79 -10.03 -10.94
CA TYR A 59 36.55 -9.99 -11.69
C TYR A 59 36.54 -8.88 -12.74
N PHE A 60 36.15 -9.22 -13.97
CA PHE A 60 36.09 -8.29 -15.10
C PHE A 60 35.29 -7.01 -14.80
N ASP A 61 34.14 -7.12 -14.13
CA ASP A 61 33.29 -5.97 -13.74
C ASP A 61 33.84 -5.11 -12.59
N MET A 62 34.99 -5.49 -12.01
CA MET A 62 35.68 -4.77 -10.94
C MET A 62 37.08 -4.28 -11.34
N MET A 63 37.49 -4.46 -12.59
CA MET A 63 38.82 -4.02 -13.09
C MET A 63 39.05 -2.52 -12.92
N ASP A 64 38.05 -1.67 -13.18
CA ASP A 64 38.20 -0.21 -13.04
C ASP A 64 38.22 0.24 -11.57
N ALA A 65 37.49 -0.46 -10.69
CA ALA A 65 37.60 -0.26 -9.25
C ALA A 65 38.99 -0.65 -8.71
N MET A 66 39.58 -1.73 -9.24
CA MET A 66 40.96 -2.11 -8.90
C MET A 66 41.99 -1.09 -9.39
N LYS A 67 41.76 -0.44 -10.55
CA LYS A 67 42.61 0.69 -11.01
C LYS A 67 42.50 1.88 -10.05
N GLU A 68 41.28 2.28 -9.67
CA GLU A 68 41.07 3.36 -8.70
C GLU A 68 41.73 3.05 -7.35
N LYS A 69 41.56 1.83 -6.83
CA LYS A 69 42.24 1.35 -5.62
C LYS A 69 43.75 1.56 -5.71
N SER A 70 44.39 1.09 -6.79
CA SER A 70 45.85 1.24 -6.97
C SER A 70 46.31 2.68 -7.21
N ILE A 71 45.43 3.59 -7.65
CA ILE A 71 45.70 5.03 -7.65
C ILE A 71 45.67 5.58 -6.22
N LEU A 72 44.62 5.28 -5.45
CA LEU A 72 44.47 5.74 -4.06
C LEU A 72 45.59 5.23 -3.14
N GLU A 73 46.02 3.98 -3.29
CA GLU A 73 47.20 3.45 -2.59
C GLU A 73 48.47 4.23 -2.92
N LYS A 74 48.67 4.66 -4.18
CA LYS A 74 49.78 5.56 -4.55
C LYS A 74 49.63 6.94 -3.91
N GLU A 75 48.40 7.41 -3.66
CA GLU A 75 48.17 8.66 -2.94
C GLU A 75 48.53 8.57 -1.45
N GLU A 76 48.30 7.42 -0.82
CA GLU A 76 48.68 7.14 0.57
C GLU A 76 50.22 7.29 0.78
N TYR A 77 51.02 7.01 -0.25
CA TYR A 77 52.49 7.14 -0.22
C TYR A 77 53.06 8.41 -0.90
N ARG A 78 52.24 9.44 -1.21
CA ARG A 78 52.69 10.69 -1.90
C ARG A 78 53.84 11.45 -1.23
N ASN A 79 54.06 11.23 0.07
CA ASN A 79 55.14 11.87 0.84
C ASN A 79 56.46 11.06 0.84
N MET A 80 56.52 9.92 0.16
CA MET A 80 57.72 9.12 -0.06
C MET A 80 58.25 9.30 -1.48
N ASP A 81 59.55 9.03 -1.69
CA ASP A 81 60.15 9.04 -3.03
C ASP A 81 59.39 8.10 -3.98
N ARG A 82 59.29 8.49 -5.26
CA ARG A 82 58.53 7.75 -6.27
C ARG A 82 59.06 6.33 -6.48
N ASN A 83 60.37 6.14 -6.44
CA ASN A 83 60.98 4.82 -6.64
C ASN A 83 60.75 3.95 -5.39
N ILE A 84 60.85 4.54 -4.19
CA ILE A 84 60.58 3.84 -2.92
C ILE A 84 59.11 3.42 -2.83
N SER A 85 58.18 4.30 -3.18
CA SER A 85 56.74 3.98 -3.19
C SER A 85 56.36 2.95 -4.27
N GLU A 86 56.95 3.02 -5.47
CA GLU A 86 56.78 1.97 -6.48
C GLU A 86 57.40 0.62 -6.04
N ILE A 87 58.54 0.61 -5.36
CA ILE A 87 59.14 -0.61 -4.77
C ILE A 87 58.24 -1.19 -3.66
N ILE A 88 57.74 -0.36 -2.73
CA ILE A 88 56.82 -0.78 -1.66
C ILE A 88 55.56 -1.39 -2.27
N LEU A 89 54.95 -0.76 -3.28
CA LEU A 89 53.73 -1.28 -3.92
C LEU A 89 53.96 -2.57 -4.73
N ASN A 90 55.17 -2.77 -5.27
CA ASN A 90 55.52 -3.98 -6.02
C ASN A 90 55.98 -5.15 -5.12
N HIS A 91 56.50 -4.89 -3.92
CA HIS A 91 57.10 -5.91 -3.04
C HIS A 91 56.34 -6.16 -1.72
N ASN A 92 55.66 -5.17 -1.13
CA ASN A 92 54.80 -5.42 0.04
C ASN A 92 53.44 -5.97 -0.40
N ILE A 93 53.27 -7.28 -0.19
CA ILE A 93 51.93 -7.85 0.00
C ILE A 93 51.46 -7.40 1.38
N SER A 94 50.97 -6.16 1.48
CA SER A 94 50.30 -5.68 2.70
C SER A 94 49.17 -6.65 3.05
N GLU A 95 49.03 -6.99 4.33
CA GLU A 95 48.05 -7.99 4.79
C GLU A 95 46.62 -7.59 4.40
N LYS A 96 46.29 -6.28 4.45
CA LYS A 96 45.01 -5.73 3.93
C LYS A 96 44.76 -6.11 2.46
N ASN A 97 45.82 -6.09 1.64
CA ASN A 97 45.75 -6.48 0.23
C ASN A 97 45.61 -7.99 0.03
N GLN A 98 46.12 -8.80 0.95
CA GLN A 98 45.88 -10.23 0.95
C GLN A 98 44.42 -10.55 1.29
N VAL A 99 43.78 -9.82 2.21
CA VAL A 99 42.33 -9.95 2.49
C VAL A 99 41.50 -9.71 1.22
N ILE A 100 41.77 -8.62 0.49
CA ILE A 100 41.06 -8.28 -0.75
C ILE A 100 41.29 -9.33 -1.85
N LYS A 101 42.52 -9.84 -2.00
CA LYS A 101 42.81 -10.93 -2.94
C LYS A 101 42.10 -12.23 -2.57
N ASN A 102 42.07 -12.59 -1.27
CA ASN A 102 41.44 -13.81 -0.78
C ASN A 102 39.92 -13.80 -1.03
N ILE A 103 39.23 -12.71 -0.69
CA ILE A 103 37.79 -12.60 -0.96
C ILE A 103 37.48 -12.55 -2.46
N MET A 104 38.31 -11.88 -3.27
CA MET A 104 38.16 -11.84 -4.73
C MET A 104 38.28 -13.24 -5.35
N ARG A 105 39.30 -14.01 -4.96
CA ARG A 105 39.49 -15.42 -5.39
C ARG A 105 38.33 -16.31 -4.96
N TYR A 106 37.90 -16.21 -3.70
CA TYR A 106 36.74 -16.95 -3.20
C TYR A 106 35.46 -16.66 -4.02
N CYS A 107 35.24 -15.40 -4.42
CA CYS A 107 34.16 -15.05 -5.32
C CYS A 107 34.31 -15.72 -6.71
N ILE A 108 35.53 -15.82 -7.26
CA ILE A 108 35.79 -16.43 -8.58
C ILE A 108 35.56 -17.94 -8.51
N GLU A 109 36.10 -18.61 -7.49
CA GLU A 109 35.95 -20.06 -7.27
C GLU A 109 34.48 -20.46 -7.07
N LEU A 110 33.72 -19.70 -6.29
CA LEU A 110 32.28 -19.93 -6.12
C LEU A 110 31.51 -19.82 -7.45
N ASN A 111 31.91 -18.90 -8.33
CA ASN A 111 31.24 -18.75 -9.63
C ASN A 111 31.63 -19.86 -10.62
N LYS A 112 32.91 -20.26 -10.65
CA LYS A 112 33.36 -21.45 -11.39
C LYS A 112 32.65 -22.73 -10.93
N LYS A 113 32.38 -22.87 -9.63
CA LYS A 113 31.59 -23.99 -9.07
C LYS A 113 30.10 -23.92 -9.40
N ARG A 114 29.53 -22.73 -9.65
CA ARG A 114 28.12 -22.59 -10.12
C ARG A 114 28.00 -22.95 -11.59
N GLY A 115 28.85 -22.39 -12.45
CA GLY A 115 28.87 -22.74 -13.89
C GLY A 115 28.99 -24.25 -14.11
N LYS A 116 29.92 -24.93 -13.41
CA LYS A 116 30.05 -26.40 -13.48
C LYS A 116 28.87 -27.21 -12.94
N LYS A 117 27.98 -26.61 -12.14
CA LYS A 117 26.72 -27.25 -11.73
C LYS A 117 25.63 -27.02 -12.77
N GLU A 118 25.56 -25.83 -13.33
CA GLU A 118 24.64 -25.47 -14.41
C GLU A 118 24.94 -26.32 -15.66
N GLU A 119 26.23 -26.44 -16.06
CA GLU A 119 26.71 -27.35 -17.13
C GLU A 119 26.34 -28.83 -16.85
N ALA A 120 26.55 -29.31 -15.62
CA ALA A 120 26.25 -30.71 -15.25
C ALA A 120 24.74 -31.00 -15.04
N GLU A 121 23.92 -29.96 -14.86
CA GLU A 121 22.45 -30.07 -14.81
C GLU A 121 21.84 -29.98 -16.22
N GLU A 122 22.47 -29.25 -17.15
CA GLU A 122 22.14 -29.30 -18.59
C GLU A 122 22.56 -30.64 -19.22
N GLU A 123 23.79 -31.14 -19.00
CA GLU A 123 24.22 -32.46 -19.47
C GLU A 123 23.37 -33.62 -18.91
N ALA A 124 22.81 -33.46 -17.70
CA ALA A 124 21.93 -34.46 -17.09
C ALA A 124 20.48 -34.42 -17.59
N ALA A 125 20.10 -33.46 -18.43
CA ALA A 125 18.79 -33.39 -19.07
C ALA A 125 18.71 -34.23 -20.36
N ASP A 126 19.86 -34.56 -20.97
CA ASP A 126 19.98 -35.27 -22.25
C ASP A 126 20.33 -36.78 -22.10
N GLU A 127 20.45 -37.32 -20.88
CA GLU A 127 20.67 -38.78 -20.64
C GLU A 127 19.36 -39.58 -20.46
N GLU A 128 19.21 -40.69 -21.19
CA GLU A 128 18.06 -41.60 -21.15
C GLU A 128 17.80 -42.26 -19.76
N GLU A 129 16.55 -42.70 -19.53
CA GLU A 129 16.03 -43.06 -18.20
C GLU A 129 16.74 -44.23 -17.48
N ASP A 130 17.46 -45.11 -18.19
CA ASP A 130 18.03 -46.35 -17.61
C ASP A 130 19.16 -46.12 -16.59
N ASN A 131 19.87 -44.99 -16.65
CA ASN A 131 20.97 -44.70 -15.71
C ASN A 131 20.50 -44.29 -14.29
N LYS A 132 19.20 -44.02 -14.12
CA LYS A 132 18.59 -43.52 -12.87
C LYS A 132 18.67 -44.52 -11.72
N TYR A 133 18.60 -45.83 -12.02
CA TYR A 133 18.66 -46.91 -11.02
C TYR A 133 20.08 -47.18 -10.48
N ARG A 134 21.14 -47.00 -11.29
CA ARG A 134 22.53 -47.19 -10.82
C ARG A 134 23.04 -46.05 -9.94
N LYS A 135 22.69 -44.78 -10.22
CA LYS A 135 23.06 -43.63 -9.36
C LYS A 135 22.42 -43.70 -7.96
N LYS A 136 21.23 -44.30 -7.81
CA LYS A 136 20.52 -44.42 -6.52
C LYS A 136 21.24 -45.31 -5.49
N LYS A 137 22.06 -46.27 -5.93
CA LYS A 137 22.83 -47.18 -5.03
C LYS A 137 24.17 -46.61 -4.56
N ARG A 138 24.65 -45.48 -5.12
CA ARG A 138 25.86 -44.77 -4.66
C ARG A 138 25.57 -43.69 -3.61
N LYS A 139 24.41 -43.01 -3.66
CA LYS A 139 24.07 -41.97 -2.67
C LYS A 139 24.04 -42.46 -1.22
N ASN A 140 23.58 -43.69 -0.99
CA ASN A 140 23.54 -44.29 0.36
C ASN A 140 24.93 -44.61 0.97
N VAL A 141 26.03 -44.37 0.26
CA VAL A 141 27.41 -44.54 0.79
C VAL A 141 28.05 -43.19 1.10
N GLU A 142 27.60 -42.09 0.50
CA GLU A 142 28.10 -40.73 0.78
C GLU A 142 27.41 -40.07 1.98
N GLU A 143 26.17 -40.47 2.32
CA GLU A 143 25.42 -39.92 3.46
C GLU A 143 26.00 -40.27 4.85
N LEU A 144 26.97 -41.19 4.95
CA LEU A 144 27.58 -41.58 6.22
C LEU A 144 28.82 -40.76 6.63
N ASN A 145 29.35 -39.89 5.75
CA ASN A 145 30.57 -39.10 5.99
C ASN A 145 30.32 -37.58 6.11
N ASN A 146 29.22 -37.19 6.75
CA ASN A 146 28.92 -35.79 7.04
C ASN A 146 29.43 -35.36 8.43
N ARG A 147 30.66 -34.83 8.51
CA ARG A 147 31.08 -33.91 9.59
C ARG A 147 32.33 -33.06 9.31
N TYR A 148 32.39 -32.39 8.14
CA TYR A 148 33.29 -31.24 7.92
C TYR A 148 32.77 -30.38 6.76
N ASP A 149 32.50 -29.09 6.98
CA ASP A 149 32.19 -28.11 5.91
C ASP A 149 33.35 -27.11 5.73
N PRO A 150 34.35 -27.43 4.90
CA PRO A 150 35.47 -26.52 4.67
C PRO A 150 35.09 -25.20 3.97
N GLN A 151 33.87 -25.04 3.44
CA GLN A 151 33.44 -23.75 2.87
C GLN A 151 32.98 -22.76 3.96
N GLY A 152 32.30 -23.25 5.00
CA GLY A 152 31.94 -22.47 6.18
C GLY A 152 33.19 -21.88 6.86
N ASP A 153 34.23 -22.70 7.04
CA ASP A 153 35.47 -22.29 7.69
C ASP A 153 36.25 -21.22 6.90
N ILE A 154 36.37 -21.38 5.57
CA ILE A 154 37.02 -20.38 4.70
C ILE A 154 36.24 -19.05 4.72
N LEU A 155 34.91 -19.09 4.70
CA LEU A 155 34.10 -17.88 4.78
C LEU A 155 34.23 -17.19 6.15
N ASN A 156 34.28 -17.95 7.24
CA ASN A 156 34.49 -17.43 8.59
C ASN A 156 35.89 -16.82 8.77
N LEU A 157 36.93 -17.41 8.16
CA LEU A 157 38.27 -16.83 8.10
C LEU A 157 38.27 -15.50 7.32
N ILE A 158 37.63 -15.45 6.14
CA ILE A 158 37.48 -14.19 5.37
C ILE A 158 36.75 -13.13 6.20
N LYS A 159 35.69 -13.48 6.93
CA LYS A 159 34.97 -12.57 7.83
C LYS A 159 35.87 -12.03 8.94
N SER A 160 36.64 -12.89 9.60
CA SER A 160 37.58 -12.50 10.67
C SER A 160 38.60 -11.51 10.14
N ASN A 161 39.24 -11.82 9.01
CA ASN A 161 40.25 -10.97 8.40
C ASN A 161 39.66 -9.63 7.93
N VAL A 162 38.47 -9.61 7.33
CA VAL A 162 37.82 -8.34 6.96
C VAL A 162 37.51 -7.49 8.20
N LYS A 163 37.14 -8.09 9.33
CA LYS A 163 36.88 -7.39 10.59
C LYS A 163 38.17 -6.83 11.21
N GLU A 164 39.25 -7.61 11.22
CA GLU A 164 40.57 -7.23 11.75
C GLU A 164 41.17 -6.03 11.01
N TYR A 165 41.26 -6.11 9.68
CA TYR A 165 41.84 -5.05 8.84
C TYR A 165 40.85 -3.92 8.49
N SER A 166 39.62 -3.95 9.02
CA SER A 166 38.53 -3.00 8.68
C SER A 166 38.91 -1.52 8.83
N SER A 167 39.80 -1.21 9.78
CA SER A 167 40.27 0.14 10.07
C SER A 167 41.33 0.69 9.10
N GLN A 168 41.94 -0.18 8.28
CA GLN A 168 43.04 0.13 7.36
C GLN A 168 42.59 0.27 5.90
N PHE A 169 41.35 -0.11 5.58
CA PHE A 169 40.81 -0.02 4.22
C PHE A 169 40.42 1.42 3.85
N ASN A 170 40.81 1.86 2.66
CA ASN A 170 40.28 3.09 2.07
C ASN A 170 38.86 2.87 1.49
N SER A 171 38.21 3.97 1.07
CA SER A 171 36.81 3.94 0.62
C SER A 171 36.56 3.03 -0.59
N CYS A 172 37.54 2.88 -1.49
CA CYS A 172 37.42 2.02 -2.67
C CYS A 172 37.55 0.55 -2.27
N GLU A 173 38.51 0.23 -1.39
CA GLU A 173 38.70 -1.09 -0.79
C GLU A 173 37.43 -1.58 -0.07
N ILE A 174 36.82 -0.74 0.76
CA ILE A 174 35.55 -1.03 1.44
C ILE A 174 34.44 -1.32 0.42
N GLY A 175 34.32 -0.50 -0.63
CA GLY A 175 33.33 -0.73 -1.69
C GLY A 175 33.53 -2.06 -2.43
N ILE A 176 34.78 -2.41 -2.75
CA ILE A 176 35.13 -3.69 -3.40
C ILE A 176 34.75 -4.87 -2.49
N ILE A 177 35.07 -4.81 -1.19
CA ILE A 177 34.70 -5.86 -0.22
C ILE A 177 33.18 -6.02 -0.16
N LEU A 178 32.42 -4.93 -0.07
CA LEU A 178 30.96 -4.97 -0.07
C LEU A 178 30.39 -5.53 -1.39
N LYS A 179 30.95 -5.16 -2.55
CA LYS A 179 30.57 -5.72 -3.85
C LYS A 179 30.87 -7.23 -3.93
N CYS A 180 31.97 -7.70 -3.33
CA CYS A 180 32.27 -9.12 -3.17
C CYS A 180 31.25 -9.83 -2.27
N PHE A 181 30.89 -9.25 -1.10
CA PHE A 181 29.84 -9.78 -0.22
C PHE A 181 28.50 -9.99 -0.96
N LEU A 182 28.11 -9.03 -1.81
CA LEU A 182 26.92 -9.17 -2.66
C LEU A 182 27.01 -10.35 -3.64
N LYS A 183 28.19 -10.62 -4.24
CA LYS A 183 28.38 -11.75 -5.19
C LYS A 183 28.28 -13.11 -4.50
N ILE A 184 28.84 -13.23 -3.29
CA ILE A 184 28.77 -14.46 -2.48
C ILE A 184 27.46 -14.61 -1.71
N LYS A 185 26.55 -13.61 -1.78
CA LYS A 185 25.27 -13.54 -1.04
C LYS A 185 25.46 -13.55 0.49
N MET A 186 26.50 -12.91 1.00
CA MET A 186 26.75 -12.83 2.45
C MET A 186 25.99 -11.64 3.06
N ASN A 187 25.07 -11.94 3.98
CA ASN A 187 24.21 -10.96 4.65
C ASN A 187 24.60 -10.74 6.13
N ASP A 188 25.90 -10.64 6.43
CA ASP A 188 26.39 -10.41 7.79
C ASP A 188 26.30 -8.93 8.16
N LEU A 189 25.15 -8.51 8.70
CA LEU A 189 24.85 -7.11 9.00
C LEU A 189 25.86 -6.49 9.99
N HIS A 190 26.46 -7.27 10.88
CA HIS A 190 27.45 -6.77 11.83
C HIS A 190 28.73 -6.30 11.12
N ILE A 191 29.27 -7.14 10.23
CA ILE A 191 30.47 -6.79 9.44
C ILE A 191 30.16 -5.66 8.45
N ILE A 192 28.96 -5.67 7.84
CA ILE A 192 28.52 -4.58 6.96
C ILE A 192 28.48 -3.24 7.73
N HIS A 193 27.94 -3.21 8.96
CA HIS A 193 27.92 -2.00 9.77
C HIS A 193 29.31 -1.52 10.20
N ILE A 194 30.24 -2.44 10.51
CA ILE A 194 31.66 -2.09 10.76
C ILE A 194 32.28 -1.42 9.53
N LEU A 195 32.10 -2.00 8.34
CA LEU A 195 32.61 -1.44 7.09
C LEU A 195 32.01 -0.07 6.76
N LEU A 196 30.70 0.12 6.97
CA LEU A 196 30.07 1.43 6.79
C LEU A 196 30.59 2.45 7.81
N HIS A 197 30.76 2.07 9.07
CA HIS A 197 31.33 2.96 10.09
C HIS A 197 32.73 3.46 9.70
N HIS A 198 33.58 2.59 9.12
CA HIS A 198 34.87 3.00 8.58
C HIS A 198 34.76 3.83 7.30
N PHE A 199 33.82 3.54 6.40
CA PHE A 199 33.58 4.33 5.19
C PHE A 199 33.14 5.76 5.51
N PHE A 200 32.27 5.94 6.51
CA PHE A 200 31.75 7.24 6.95
C PHE A 200 32.61 7.91 8.04
N LYS A 201 33.80 7.38 8.35
CA LYS A 201 34.74 7.98 9.31
C LYS A 201 35.20 9.37 8.85
N ARG A 202 35.35 10.29 9.80
CA ARG A 202 35.91 11.63 9.56
C ARG A 202 37.23 11.56 8.78
N ASN A 203 37.37 12.44 7.79
CA ASN A 203 38.49 12.53 6.83
C ASN A 203 38.59 11.41 5.78
N MET A 204 37.67 10.42 5.74
CA MET A 204 37.61 9.47 4.63
C MET A 204 37.19 10.19 3.34
N LYS A 205 38.00 10.09 2.28
CA LYS A 205 37.63 10.59 0.95
C LYS A 205 36.75 9.56 0.25
N PHE A 206 35.54 9.93 -0.16
CA PHE A 206 34.68 9.07 -0.97
C PHE A 206 35.24 8.96 -2.40
N SER A 207 35.60 7.74 -2.78
CA SER A 207 36.04 7.34 -4.12
C SER A 207 34.84 7.03 -5.03
N GLN A 208 35.05 7.03 -6.34
CA GLN A 208 34.01 6.79 -7.33
C GLN A 208 33.41 5.39 -7.20
N TYR A 209 34.24 4.35 -7.29
CA TYR A 209 33.78 2.96 -7.21
C TYR A 209 33.44 2.54 -5.77
N GLY A 210 34.09 3.13 -4.76
CA GLY A 210 33.70 3.00 -3.35
C GLY A 210 32.25 3.46 -3.12
N THR A 211 31.94 4.69 -3.53
CA THR A 211 30.59 5.28 -3.46
C THR A 211 29.56 4.46 -4.21
N LEU A 212 29.88 4.04 -5.45
CA LEU A 212 29.02 3.24 -6.30
C LEU A 212 28.62 1.90 -5.64
N TYR A 213 29.60 1.20 -5.05
CA TYR A 213 29.36 -0.11 -4.45
C TYR A 213 28.75 -0.03 -3.05
N VAL A 214 29.04 1.01 -2.26
CA VAL A 214 28.30 1.31 -1.02
C VAL A 214 26.82 1.59 -1.34
N LEU A 215 26.53 2.42 -2.34
CA LEU A 215 25.15 2.70 -2.76
C LEU A 215 24.42 1.44 -3.26
N ASN A 216 25.09 0.60 -4.05
CA ASN A 216 24.55 -0.72 -4.44
C ASN A 216 24.24 -1.59 -3.21
N SER A 217 25.09 -1.55 -2.19
CA SER A 217 24.91 -2.29 -0.92
C SER A 217 23.69 -1.81 -0.14
N PHE A 218 23.46 -0.50 -0.03
CA PHE A 218 22.19 0.04 0.46
C PHE A 218 20.99 -0.53 -0.30
N SER A 219 21.07 -0.60 -1.64
CA SER A 219 19.98 -1.10 -2.49
C SER A 219 19.69 -2.61 -2.40
N LYS A 220 20.62 -3.40 -1.85
CA LYS A 220 20.55 -4.88 -1.83
C LYS A 220 20.48 -5.51 -0.44
N LEU A 221 20.97 -4.83 0.61
CA LEU A 221 21.15 -5.40 1.95
C LEU A 221 20.21 -4.80 3.01
N SER A 222 19.13 -4.13 2.58
CA SER A 222 18.06 -3.60 3.47
C SER A 222 18.58 -2.70 4.61
N LEU A 223 19.59 -1.88 4.35
CA LEU A 223 20.34 -1.10 5.36
C LEU A 223 19.59 0.15 5.89
N LEU A 224 18.35 0.36 5.46
CA LEU A 224 17.46 1.45 5.87
C LEU A 224 16.28 0.88 6.68
N PRO A 225 15.81 1.57 7.74
CA PRO A 225 16.12 2.96 8.09
C PRO A 225 17.40 3.16 8.91
N GLN A 226 18.04 2.09 9.41
CA GLN A 226 19.13 2.15 10.39
C GLN A 226 20.28 3.10 10.01
N ASN A 227 20.65 3.17 8.73
CA ASN A 227 21.75 4.00 8.24
C ASN A 227 21.29 5.25 7.45
N GLU A 228 20.11 5.82 7.73
CA GLU A 228 19.54 6.92 6.93
C GLU A 228 20.44 8.18 6.88
N THR A 229 21.09 8.57 7.98
CA THR A 229 22.01 9.73 8.00
C THR A 229 23.21 9.53 7.08
N ASN A 230 23.82 8.34 7.14
CA ASN A 230 24.94 7.93 6.29
C ASN A 230 24.53 7.91 4.81
N PHE A 231 23.33 7.40 4.51
CA PHE A 231 22.75 7.40 3.17
C PHE A 231 22.54 8.82 2.61
N LYS A 232 21.99 9.74 3.43
CA LYS A 232 21.80 11.15 3.05
C LYS A 232 23.14 11.87 2.81
N LEU A 233 24.15 11.59 3.63
CA LEU A 233 25.50 12.12 3.45
C LEU A 233 26.13 11.63 2.13
N LEU A 234 26.04 10.33 1.83
CA LEU A 234 26.50 9.74 0.57
C LEU A 234 25.83 10.40 -0.65
N CYS A 235 24.51 10.56 -0.61
CA CYS A 235 23.76 11.20 -1.69
C CYS A 235 24.12 12.69 -1.84
N SER A 236 24.41 13.41 -0.76
CA SER A 236 24.87 14.80 -0.83
C SER A 236 26.26 14.91 -1.48
N ASP A 237 27.20 14.02 -1.12
CA ASP A 237 28.55 14.02 -1.68
C ASP A 237 28.55 13.67 -3.18
N ILE A 238 27.74 12.69 -3.60
CA ILE A 238 27.51 12.36 -5.02
C ILE A 238 27.05 13.60 -5.79
N LEU A 239 26.03 14.30 -5.29
CA LEU A 239 25.47 15.48 -5.98
C LEU A 239 26.46 16.65 -6.08
N GLN A 240 27.35 16.81 -5.10
CA GLN A 240 28.39 17.84 -5.13
C GLN A 240 29.52 17.51 -6.12
N LYS A 241 29.72 16.23 -6.45
CA LYS A 241 30.87 15.74 -7.24
C LYS A 241 30.48 15.15 -8.59
N LEU A 242 29.27 15.35 -9.11
CA LEU A 242 28.79 14.71 -10.35
C LEU A 242 29.77 14.85 -11.54
N ASN A 243 30.41 16.01 -11.69
CA ASN A 243 31.46 16.28 -12.71
C ASN A 243 32.67 15.34 -12.64
N ASN A 244 32.95 14.75 -11.47
CA ASN A 244 34.09 13.88 -11.23
C ASN A 244 33.75 12.40 -11.48
N PHE A 245 32.47 12.06 -11.70
CA PHE A 245 32.04 10.68 -11.97
C PHE A 245 32.06 10.39 -13.47
N GLU A 246 32.62 9.24 -13.85
CA GLU A 246 32.44 8.63 -15.16
C GLU A 246 30.93 8.48 -15.47
N PHE A 247 30.51 8.90 -16.66
CA PHE A 247 29.12 8.90 -17.11
C PHE A 247 28.38 7.56 -16.87
N LYS A 248 29.03 6.42 -17.13
CA LYS A 248 28.46 5.07 -16.87
C LYS A 248 28.09 4.86 -15.39
N ASN A 249 28.88 5.42 -14.48
CA ASN A 249 28.70 5.27 -13.04
C ASN A 249 27.60 6.21 -12.52
N ILE A 250 27.42 7.39 -13.12
CA ILE A 250 26.25 8.26 -12.87
C ILE A 250 24.95 7.51 -13.21
N CYS A 251 24.90 6.83 -14.36
CA CYS A 251 23.74 6.04 -14.78
C CYS A 251 23.45 4.87 -13.83
N LEU A 252 24.50 4.16 -13.37
CA LEU A 252 24.37 3.09 -12.37
C LEU A 252 23.91 3.62 -10.99
N ILE A 253 24.41 4.79 -10.56
CA ILE A 253 23.97 5.47 -9.33
C ILE A 253 22.46 5.74 -9.38
N CYS A 254 21.93 6.23 -10.50
CA CYS A 254 20.48 6.38 -10.70
C CYS A 254 19.72 5.05 -10.54
N ASN A 255 20.21 3.97 -11.15
CA ASN A 255 19.55 2.66 -11.06
C ASN A 255 19.59 2.07 -9.63
N TYR A 256 20.70 2.19 -8.91
CA TYR A 256 20.82 1.72 -7.52
C TYR A 256 19.99 2.57 -6.55
N ALA A 257 20.05 3.90 -6.65
CA ALA A 257 19.29 4.80 -5.77
C ALA A 257 17.77 4.66 -6.00
N SER A 258 17.30 4.53 -7.25
CA SER A 258 15.87 4.34 -7.53
C SER A 258 15.30 3.04 -6.98
N ALA A 259 16.11 1.99 -6.76
CA ALA A 259 15.66 0.77 -6.09
C ALA A 259 15.26 1.02 -4.62
N LEU A 260 15.79 2.07 -3.99
CA LEU A 260 15.45 2.50 -2.62
C LEU A 260 14.18 3.35 -2.54
N TYR A 261 13.47 3.60 -3.66
CA TYR A 261 12.29 4.47 -3.69
C TYR A 261 11.20 4.13 -2.64
N ARG A 262 11.07 2.86 -2.26
CA ARG A 262 10.10 2.44 -1.25
C ARG A 262 10.41 2.93 0.17
N THR A 263 11.67 3.20 0.51
CA THR A 263 12.06 3.60 1.88
C THR A 263 11.84 5.10 2.12
N ASN A 264 12.19 5.96 1.16
CA ASN A 264 11.94 7.39 1.23
C ASN A 264 11.60 7.97 -0.16
N LYS A 265 10.31 7.87 -0.54
CA LYS A 265 9.80 8.24 -1.86
C LYS A 265 10.20 9.66 -2.30
N VAL A 266 10.06 10.64 -1.41
CA VAL A 266 10.30 12.06 -1.71
C VAL A 266 11.80 12.31 -1.89
N TYR A 267 12.63 11.85 -0.96
CA TYR A 267 14.07 12.08 -1.03
C TYR A 267 14.70 11.41 -2.26
N ILE A 268 14.36 10.14 -2.52
CA ILE A 268 14.89 9.38 -3.66
C ILE A 268 14.44 10.00 -4.99
N LYS A 269 13.19 10.44 -5.13
CA LYS A 269 12.72 11.13 -6.34
C LYS A 269 13.51 12.42 -6.58
N ASN A 270 13.68 13.25 -5.55
CA ASN A 270 14.43 14.51 -5.65
C ASN A 270 15.91 14.30 -5.98
N PHE A 271 16.53 13.23 -5.48
CA PHE A 271 17.90 12.85 -5.81
C PHE A 271 18.04 12.44 -7.29
N ILE A 272 17.15 11.56 -7.77
CA ILE A 272 17.13 11.14 -9.19
C ILE A 272 16.86 12.34 -10.10
N GLU A 273 15.92 13.22 -9.76
CA GLU A 273 15.61 14.42 -10.53
C GLU A 273 16.84 15.34 -10.71
N LYS A 274 17.62 15.57 -9.65
CA LYS A 274 18.85 16.38 -9.72
C LYS A 274 19.88 15.78 -10.66
N ILE A 275 20.09 14.46 -10.62
CA ILE A 275 21.00 13.78 -11.56
C ILE A 275 20.46 13.85 -13.00
N CYS A 276 19.15 13.70 -13.20
CA CYS A 276 18.54 13.80 -14.53
C CYS A 276 18.72 15.21 -15.12
N LYS A 277 18.53 16.27 -14.33
CA LYS A 277 18.78 17.65 -14.76
C LYS A 277 20.24 17.88 -15.16
N PHE A 278 21.18 17.36 -14.37
CA PHE A 278 22.61 17.38 -14.70
C PHE A 278 22.91 16.68 -16.03
N LEU A 279 22.38 15.47 -16.24
CA LEU A 279 22.56 14.71 -17.47
C LEU A 279 21.96 15.40 -18.70
N ILE A 280 20.82 16.08 -18.57
CA ILE A 280 20.25 16.87 -19.67
C ILE A 280 21.17 18.04 -19.98
N ASN A 281 21.54 18.86 -19.00
CA ASN A 281 22.31 20.08 -19.25
C ASN A 281 23.67 19.79 -19.91
N ASP A 282 24.43 18.82 -19.39
CA ASP A 282 25.82 18.62 -19.80
C ASP A 282 25.97 17.60 -20.96
N TYR A 283 25.03 16.66 -21.08
CA TYR A 283 25.11 15.54 -22.04
C TYR A 283 23.97 15.48 -23.08
N SER A 284 23.04 16.45 -23.12
CA SER A 284 22.14 16.64 -24.26
C SER A 284 22.68 17.60 -25.31
N ILE A 285 23.38 18.66 -24.88
CA ILE A 285 23.94 19.71 -25.74
C ILE A 285 25.27 19.26 -26.39
N SER A 286 26.06 18.44 -25.69
CA SER A 286 27.29 17.86 -26.24
C SER A 286 26.94 16.69 -27.17
N SER A 287 27.27 16.83 -28.46
CA SER A 287 26.83 15.97 -29.58
C SER A 287 27.44 14.55 -29.63
N ASN A 288 28.07 14.08 -28.55
CA ASN A 288 28.67 12.74 -28.48
C ASN A 288 27.62 11.64 -28.24
N ASP A 289 26.97 11.21 -29.32
CA ASP A 289 26.11 10.01 -29.34
C ASP A 289 26.83 8.73 -28.83
N ASP A 290 28.16 8.69 -28.88
CA ASP A 290 29.00 7.56 -28.44
C ASP A 290 28.92 7.29 -26.92
N VAL A 291 28.74 8.33 -26.10
CA VAL A 291 28.72 8.22 -24.63
C VAL A 291 27.46 7.48 -24.15
N TRP A 292 26.36 7.59 -24.89
CA TRP A 292 25.08 6.95 -24.56
C TRP A 292 25.05 5.49 -25.04
N SER A 293 25.52 4.56 -24.19
CA SER A 293 25.36 3.12 -24.39
C SER A 293 23.91 2.65 -24.15
N THR A 294 23.57 1.46 -24.65
CA THR A 294 22.27 0.81 -24.41
C THR A 294 21.97 0.64 -22.92
N ASP A 295 22.97 0.22 -22.14
CA ASP A 295 22.93 0.16 -20.68
C ASP A 295 22.62 1.52 -20.04
N SER A 296 23.31 2.58 -20.45
CA SER A 296 23.14 3.92 -19.86
C SER A 296 21.71 4.45 -20.10
N ILE A 297 21.22 4.29 -21.33
CA ILE A 297 19.84 4.64 -21.72
C ILE A 297 18.83 3.85 -20.88
N HIS A 298 19.03 2.52 -20.77
CA HIS A 298 18.18 1.62 -19.98
C HIS A 298 18.15 2.00 -18.49
N TYR A 299 19.31 2.24 -17.88
CA TYR A 299 19.42 2.55 -16.45
C TYR A 299 18.73 3.86 -16.09
N ILE A 300 18.87 4.92 -16.91
CA ILE A 300 18.17 6.18 -16.68
C ILE A 300 16.65 6.01 -16.85
N ALA A 301 16.18 5.48 -17.99
CA ALA A 301 14.75 5.30 -18.24
C ALA A 301 14.06 4.46 -17.14
N ASN A 302 14.70 3.36 -16.73
CA ASN A 302 14.20 2.46 -15.68
C ASN A 302 14.22 3.14 -14.29
N ALA A 303 15.26 3.91 -13.97
CA ALA A 303 15.34 4.65 -12.71
C ALA A 303 14.23 5.72 -12.61
N CYS A 304 14.04 6.52 -13.67
CA CYS A 304 13.01 7.55 -13.75
C CYS A 304 11.60 6.95 -13.64
N ALA A 305 11.32 5.87 -14.37
CA ALA A 305 10.03 5.17 -14.31
C ALA A 305 9.75 4.56 -12.93
N ARG A 306 10.77 4.04 -12.24
CA ARG A 306 10.67 3.43 -10.91
C ARG A 306 10.31 4.43 -9.81
N VAL A 307 10.79 5.68 -9.92
CA VAL A 307 10.49 6.78 -8.96
C VAL A 307 9.30 7.65 -9.38
N ASN A 308 8.65 7.33 -10.49
CA ASN A 308 7.60 8.14 -11.12
C ASN A 308 8.06 9.60 -11.39
N TYR A 309 9.23 9.73 -12.02
CA TYR A 309 9.76 10.97 -12.58
C TYR A 309 9.63 10.92 -14.11
N LEU A 310 8.45 11.28 -14.61
CA LEU A 310 8.07 11.16 -16.02
C LEU A 310 8.29 12.48 -16.77
N ASN A 311 9.54 12.94 -16.82
CA ASN A 311 9.89 14.14 -17.58
C ASN A 311 9.80 13.86 -19.10
N LYS A 312 8.88 14.51 -19.82
CA LYS A 312 8.61 14.24 -21.24
C LYS A 312 9.80 14.60 -22.15
N GLU A 313 10.53 15.67 -21.85
CA GLU A 313 11.72 16.11 -22.60
C GLU A 313 12.85 15.07 -22.53
N LEU A 314 13.18 14.58 -21.33
CA LEU A 314 14.15 13.50 -21.11
C LEU A 314 13.75 12.23 -21.86
N PHE A 315 12.49 11.82 -21.79
CA PHE A 315 12.04 10.60 -22.47
C PHE A 315 11.95 10.75 -24.01
N LEU A 316 11.74 11.97 -24.54
CA LEU A 316 11.89 12.26 -25.97
C LEU A 316 13.36 12.24 -26.42
N PHE A 317 14.26 12.80 -25.62
CA PHE A 317 15.71 12.67 -25.86
C PHE A 317 16.16 11.20 -25.87
N LEU A 318 15.75 10.42 -24.86
CA LEU A 318 16.06 8.99 -24.77
C LEU A 318 15.42 8.20 -25.92
N LYS A 319 14.20 8.55 -26.36
CA LYS A 319 13.53 7.96 -27.54
C LYS A 319 14.45 8.02 -28.76
N HIS A 320 14.97 9.20 -29.08
CA HIS A 320 15.87 9.37 -30.23
C HIS A 320 17.19 8.59 -30.10
N LYS A 321 17.73 8.43 -28.88
CA LYS A 321 18.90 7.57 -28.65
C LYS A 321 18.58 6.08 -28.80
N ILE A 322 17.37 5.65 -28.41
CA ILE A 322 16.88 4.26 -28.61
C ILE A 322 16.70 3.99 -30.10
N GLU A 323 16.03 4.88 -30.83
CA GLU A 323 15.77 4.76 -32.28
C GLU A 323 17.06 4.53 -33.08
N LYS A 324 18.13 5.28 -32.77
CA LYS A 324 19.46 5.13 -33.39
C LYS A 324 20.17 3.81 -33.07
N LYS A 325 19.84 3.14 -31.95
CA LYS A 325 20.59 2.00 -31.41
C LYS A 325 19.74 0.74 -31.18
N ILE A 326 18.52 0.70 -31.72
CA ILE A 326 17.47 -0.29 -31.39
C ILE A 326 17.96 -1.75 -31.48
N ALA A 327 18.70 -2.10 -32.53
CA ALA A 327 19.21 -3.46 -32.76
C ALA A 327 20.19 -3.94 -31.67
N PHE A 328 20.92 -3.03 -31.03
CA PHE A 328 21.95 -3.34 -30.03
C PHE A 328 21.40 -3.59 -28.62
N PHE A 329 20.13 -3.29 -28.35
CA PHE A 329 19.53 -3.57 -27.04
C PHE A 329 19.29 -5.07 -26.86
N SER A 330 19.55 -5.57 -25.64
CA SER A 330 19.17 -6.93 -25.26
C SER A 330 17.66 -7.04 -25.09
N LEU A 331 17.12 -8.26 -25.14
CA LEU A 331 15.69 -8.49 -24.94
C LEU A 331 15.21 -7.96 -23.57
N ASP A 332 15.98 -8.18 -22.49
CA ASP A 332 15.68 -7.65 -21.15
C ASP A 332 15.65 -6.12 -21.13
N GLN A 333 16.57 -5.44 -21.83
CA GLN A 333 16.57 -3.98 -21.95
C GLN A 333 15.34 -3.50 -22.73
N LEU A 334 14.98 -4.12 -23.86
CA LEU A 334 13.79 -3.77 -24.66
C LEU A 334 12.49 -3.94 -23.86
N VAL A 335 12.32 -5.06 -23.16
CA VAL A 335 11.17 -5.33 -22.26
C VAL A 335 11.11 -4.29 -21.14
N SER A 336 12.25 -3.97 -20.53
CA SER A 336 12.34 -2.98 -19.45
C SER A 336 12.05 -1.55 -19.94
N LEU A 337 12.51 -1.19 -21.14
CA LEU A 337 12.21 0.11 -21.76
C LEU A 337 10.71 0.22 -22.06
N THR A 338 10.09 -0.83 -22.64
CA THR A 338 8.65 -0.89 -22.90
C THR A 338 7.83 -0.59 -21.63
N ASN A 339 8.20 -1.20 -20.49
CA ASN A 339 7.55 -0.99 -19.20
C ASN A 339 7.87 0.39 -18.56
N ALA A 340 9.01 1.00 -18.90
CA ALA A 340 9.36 2.36 -18.48
C ALA A 340 8.51 3.40 -19.22
N TYR A 341 8.39 3.28 -20.55
CA TYR A 341 7.56 4.17 -21.37
C TYR A 341 6.06 3.98 -21.10
N SER A 342 5.61 2.78 -20.69
CA SER A 342 4.18 2.52 -20.41
C SER A 342 3.63 3.30 -19.21
N LYS A 343 4.48 3.99 -18.44
CA LYS A 343 4.07 4.89 -17.36
C LYS A 343 3.43 6.18 -17.87
N PHE A 344 3.70 6.58 -19.12
CA PHE A 344 3.05 7.72 -19.77
C PHE A 344 1.61 7.44 -20.23
N LYS A 345 1.12 6.21 -20.05
CA LYS A 345 -0.19 5.75 -20.54
C LYS A 345 -0.28 5.85 -22.06
N ASN A 346 -1.34 6.44 -22.62
CA ASN A 346 -1.61 6.43 -24.06
C ASN A 346 -0.37 6.87 -24.86
N ALA A 347 0.21 5.94 -25.63
CA ALA A 347 1.44 6.18 -26.38
C ALA A 347 1.26 7.16 -27.54
N GLU A 348 0.05 7.34 -28.04
CA GLU A 348 -0.26 8.33 -29.07
C GLU A 348 -0.24 9.74 -28.47
N GLU A 349 -1.04 10.01 -27.43
CA GLU A 349 -1.03 11.27 -26.66
C GLU A 349 0.36 11.63 -26.10
N ALA A 350 1.15 10.61 -25.74
CA ALA A 350 2.50 10.79 -25.22
C ALA A 350 3.58 11.03 -26.31
N ASN A 351 3.25 10.90 -27.60
CA ASN A 351 4.18 10.92 -28.75
C ASN A 351 5.23 9.79 -28.74
N PHE A 352 4.87 8.62 -28.22
CA PHE A 352 5.73 7.43 -28.15
C PHE A 352 5.27 6.25 -29.02
N LEU A 353 4.15 6.35 -29.76
CA LEU A 353 3.63 5.26 -30.60
C LEU A 353 4.68 4.68 -31.59
N SER A 354 5.46 5.53 -32.26
CA SER A 354 6.54 5.08 -33.16
C SER A 354 7.63 4.26 -32.46
N LEU A 355 7.93 4.57 -31.20
CA LEU A 355 8.89 3.81 -30.40
C LEU A 355 8.35 2.43 -30.02
N TYR A 356 7.05 2.31 -29.73
CA TYR A 356 6.41 1.02 -29.46
C TYR A 356 6.45 0.08 -30.66
N ILE A 357 6.25 0.60 -31.87
CA ILE A 357 6.36 -0.19 -33.12
C ILE A 357 7.80 -0.68 -33.31
N LEU A 358 8.79 0.22 -33.23
CA LEU A 358 10.21 -0.15 -33.39
C LEU A 358 10.71 -1.16 -32.34
N ILE A 359 10.26 -1.03 -31.08
CA ILE A 359 10.58 -2.01 -30.04
C ILE A 359 9.85 -3.34 -30.29
N ALA A 360 8.59 -3.33 -30.74
CA ALA A 360 7.87 -4.55 -31.09
C ALA A 360 8.58 -5.34 -32.20
N ASP A 361 8.96 -4.68 -33.29
CA ASP A 361 9.66 -5.32 -34.42
C ASP A 361 11.01 -5.92 -34.02
N GLU A 362 11.77 -5.24 -33.15
CA GLU A 362 13.04 -5.78 -32.67
C GLU A 362 12.87 -6.94 -31.67
N ILE A 363 11.82 -6.92 -30.86
CA ILE A 363 11.45 -8.05 -30.00
C ILE A 363 10.98 -9.25 -30.83
N ILE A 364 10.22 -9.02 -31.91
CA ILE A 364 9.76 -10.07 -32.83
C ILE A 364 10.96 -10.83 -33.44
N LYS A 365 12.03 -10.13 -33.83
CA LYS A 365 13.28 -10.76 -34.30
C LYS A 365 13.98 -11.60 -33.22
N LYS A 366 13.82 -11.25 -31.94
CA LYS A 366 14.42 -11.91 -30.77
C LYS A 366 13.43 -12.82 -30.02
N SER A 367 12.31 -13.17 -30.67
CA SER A 367 11.18 -13.90 -30.07
C SER A 367 11.57 -15.28 -29.52
N TYR A 368 12.53 -15.95 -30.14
CA TYR A 368 13.11 -17.22 -29.68
C TYR A 368 13.77 -17.17 -28.28
N LEU A 369 14.00 -15.98 -27.72
CA LEU A 369 14.53 -15.77 -26.36
C LEU A 369 13.45 -15.41 -25.32
N LEU A 370 12.17 -15.36 -25.71
CA LEU A 370 11.07 -14.96 -24.82
C LEU A 370 10.85 -15.99 -23.69
N LYS A 371 10.67 -15.47 -22.47
CA LYS A 371 10.30 -16.23 -21.27
C LYS A 371 8.94 -15.76 -20.73
N SER A 372 8.31 -16.55 -19.86
CA SER A 372 7.02 -16.22 -19.20
C SER A 372 6.99 -14.81 -18.60
N ARG A 373 8.07 -14.40 -17.93
CA ARG A 373 8.27 -13.02 -17.43
C ARG A 373 8.28 -11.96 -18.55
N HIS A 374 8.92 -12.21 -19.69
CA HIS A 374 8.96 -11.23 -20.78
C HIS A 374 7.58 -11.03 -21.39
N MET A 375 6.87 -12.13 -21.68
CA MET A 375 5.53 -12.11 -22.26
C MET A 375 4.51 -11.37 -21.39
N SER A 376 4.47 -11.67 -20.09
CA SER A 376 3.58 -10.99 -19.15
C SER A 376 3.89 -9.50 -18.99
N VAL A 377 5.16 -9.11 -18.92
CA VAL A 377 5.56 -7.69 -18.85
C VAL A 377 5.23 -6.97 -20.15
N LEU A 378 5.49 -7.56 -21.31
CA LEU A 378 5.18 -6.96 -22.62
C LEU A 378 3.68 -6.74 -22.81
N ALA A 379 2.87 -7.79 -22.66
CA ALA A 379 1.42 -7.70 -22.79
C ALA A 379 0.85 -6.59 -21.89
N ASN A 380 1.22 -6.57 -20.61
CA ASN A 380 0.78 -5.54 -19.68
C ASN A 380 1.32 -4.13 -20.02
N SER A 381 2.54 -4.01 -20.55
CA SER A 381 3.12 -2.70 -20.91
C SER A 381 2.47 -2.12 -22.17
N PHE A 382 2.24 -2.93 -23.20
CA PHE A 382 1.51 -2.53 -24.41
C PHE A 382 0.05 -2.20 -24.11
N ASN A 383 -0.63 -2.97 -23.26
CA ASN A 383 -1.96 -2.63 -22.73
C ASN A 383 -1.96 -1.29 -21.97
N ASN A 384 -1.01 -1.07 -21.05
CA ASN A 384 -0.89 0.22 -20.35
C ASN A 384 -0.61 1.39 -21.29
N ALA A 385 0.00 1.12 -22.45
CA ALA A 385 0.31 2.10 -23.49
C ALA A 385 -0.85 2.35 -24.47
N CYS A 386 -1.95 1.58 -24.36
CA CYS A 386 -3.05 1.55 -25.33
C CYS A 386 -2.62 1.13 -26.76
N VAL A 387 -1.59 0.28 -26.91
CA VAL A 387 -1.05 -0.14 -28.23
C VAL A 387 -1.28 -1.62 -28.48
N LEU A 388 -2.13 -1.96 -29.44
CA LEU A 388 -2.30 -3.33 -29.94
C LEU A 388 -1.35 -3.58 -31.13
N HIS A 389 -0.21 -4.21 -30.89
CA HIS A 389 0.69 -4.66 -31.95
C HIS A 389 0.40 -6.12 -32.31
N GLU A 390 -0.53 -6.34 -33.24
CA GLU A 390 -1.14 -7.65 -33.54
C GLU A 390 -0.10 -8.80 -33.68
N LYS A 391 0.92 -8.62 -34.51
CA LYS A 391 1.98 -9.62 -34.72
C LYS A 391 2.78 -9.96 -33.47
N LEU A 392 2.93 -9.00 -32.55
CA LEU A 392 3.61 -9.25 -31.26
C LEU A 392 2.69 -10.00 -30.31
N PHE A 393 1.40 -9.64 -30.24
CA PHE A 393 0.41 -10.36 -29.44
C PHE A 393 0.18 -11.78 -29.95
N TYR A 394 0.25 -12.02 -31.27
CA TYR A 394 0.25 -13.35 -31.86
C TYR A 394 1.44 -14.19 -31.36
N ILE A 395 2.68 -13.67 -31.44
CA ILE A 395 3.86 -14.38 -30.91
C ILE A 395 3.77 -14.60 -29.39
N ILE A 396 3.27 -13.62 -28.63
CA ILE A 396 3.02 -13.79 -27.20
C ILE A 396 1.97 -14.89 -26.95
N THR A 397 0.94 -15.02 -27.80
CA THR A 397 -0.08 -16.07 -27.72
C THR A 397 0.57 -17.45 -27.86
N GLU A 398 1.26 -17.70 -28.97
CA GLU A 398 1.91 -18.97 -29.29
C GLU A 398 2.92 -19.38 -28.20
N CYS A 399 3.85 -18.49 -27.86
CA CYS A 399 4.85 -18.77 -26.83
C CYS A 399 4.25 -18.94 -25.43
N SER A 400 3.13 -18.26 -25.10
CA SER A 400 2.46 -18.43 -23.80
C SER A 400 1.72 -19.74 -23.70
N LEU A 401 1.11 -20.24 -24.79
CA LEU A 401 0.48 -21.55 -24.84
C LEU A 401 1.52 -22.66 -24.62
N THR A 402 2.68 -22.59 -25.29
CA THR A 402 3.79 -23.56 -25.10
C THR A 402 4.35 -23.53 -23.68
N LEU A 403 4.48 -22.35 -23.07
CA LEU A 403 5.15 -22.17 -21.78
C LEU A 403 4.17 -22.01 -20.60
N ILE A 404 2.89 -22.34 -20.76
CA ILE A 404 1.82 -22.00 -19.80
C ILE A 404 2.06 -22.50 -18.37
N SER A 405 2.72 -23.65 -18.22
CA SER A 405 3.11 -24.26 -16.93
C SER A 405 4.25 -23.53 -16.21
N THR A 406 4.96 -22.61 -16.87
CA THR A 406 6.11 -21.87 -16.34
C THR A 406 5.76 -20.46 -15.85
N PHE A 407 4.48 -20.09 -15.88
CA PHE A 407 4.02 -18.78 -15.45
C PHE A 407 3.80 -18.73 -13.93
N GLU A 408 4.50 -17.81 -13.25
CA GLU A 408 4.19 -17.46 -11.86
C GLU A 408 2.78 -16.84 -11.78
N PRO A 409 2.02 -17.00 -10.68
CA PRO A 409 0.64 -16.50 -10.56
C PRO A 409 0.48 -15.05 -11.03
N LYS A 410 1.33 -14.13 -10.55
CA LYS A 410 1.32 -12.72 -10.95
C LYS A 410 1.40 -12.49 -12.46
N GLN A 411 2.16 -13.32 -13.16
CA GLN A 411 2.37 -13.21 -14.61
C GLN A 411 1.10 -13.61 -15.38
N ILE A 412 0.37 -14.63 -14.88
CA ILE A 412 -0.94 -15.05 -15.39
C ILE A 412 -1.94 -13.89 -15.35
N VAL A 413 -2.05 -13.22 -14.20
CA VAL A 413 -2.96 -12.07 -14.02
C VAL A 413 -2.61 -10.92 -14.96
N MET A 414 -1.31 -10.65 -15.15
CA MET A 414 -0.84 -9.61 -16.07
C MET A 414 -1.23 -9.89 -17.53
N ILE A 415 -1.18 -11.14 -17.99
CA ILE A 415 -1.63 -11.52 -19.34
C ILE A 415 -3.15 -11.40 -19.46
N ILE A 416 -3.91 -12.03 -18.56
CA ILE A 416 -5.39 -11.99 -18.58
C ILE A 416 -5.89 -10.55 -18.62
N HIS A 417 -5.38 -9.71 -17.71
CA HIS A 417 -5.74 -8.31 -17.63
C HIS A 417 -5.35 -7.52 -18.89
N ALA A 418 -4.20 -7.81 -19.50
CA ALA A 418 -3.77 -7.15 -20.73
C ALA A 418 -4.67 -7.52 -21.93
N TYR A 419 -4.87 -8.82 -22.16
CA TYR A 419 -5.64 -9.32 -23.30
C TYR A 419 -7.09 -8.86 -23.26
N VAL A 420 -7.72 -8.90 -22.08
CA VAL A 420 -9.11 -8.43 -21.93
C VAL A 420 -9.23 -6.92 -22.15
N ASN A 421 -8.37 -6.11 -21.53
CA ASN A 421 -8.45 -4.65 -21.65
C ASN A 421 -8.17 -4.15 -23.08
N ILE A 422 -7.28 -4.83 -23.81
CA ILE A 422 -6.90 -4.44 -25.16
C ILE A 422 -7.86 -4.97 -26.25
N GLY A 423 -8.89 -5.73 -25.86
CA GLY A 423 -9.97 -6.19 -26.74
C GLY A 423 -9.79 -7.58 -27.35
N LEU A 424 -8.75 -8.35 -26.99
CA LEU A 424 -8.47 -9.69 -27.50
C LEU A 424 -9.35 -10.78 -26.82
N LEU A 425 -10.66 -10.54 -26.73
CA LEU A 425 -11.60 -11.35 -25.95
C LEU A 425 -11.79 -12.79 -26.46
N ASN A 426 -11.55 -13.01 -27.76
CA ASN A 426 -11.73 -14.30 -28.43
C ASN A 426 -10.39 -15.02 -28.69
N ASN A 427 -9.30 -14.61 -28.03
CA ASN A 427 -7.99 -15.22 -28.22
C ASN A 427 -7.87 -16.54 -27.42
N VAL A 428 -7.38 -17.60 -28.09
CA VAL A 428 -7.29 -18.97 -27.57
C VAL A 428 -6.49 -19.07 -26.26
N LEU A 429 -5.51 -18.20 -26.03
CA LEU A 429 -4.77 -18.15 -24.76
C LEU A 429 -5.67 -17.87 -23.56
N LEU A 430 -6.71 -17.03 -23.72
CA LEU A 430 -7.62 -16.73 -22.61
C LEU A 430 -8.31 -17.99 -22.08
N ASP A 431 -8.71 -18.91 -22.97
CA ASP A 431 -9.45 -20.11 -22.56
C ASP A 431 -8.61 -21.07 -21.72
N SER A 432 -7.34 -21.24 -22.07
CA SER A 432 -6.38 -22.03 -21.29
C SER A 432 -5.98 -21.32 -20.00
N ILE A 433 -5.61 -20.03 -20.09
CA ILE A 433 -4.98 -19.31 -18.97
C ILE A 433 -5.96 -18.95 -17.85
N TRP A 434 -7.26 -18.78 -18.13
CA TRP A 434 -8.30 -18.67 -17.09
C TRP A 434 -8.40 -19.94 -16.23
N ASN A 435 -8.16 -21.12 -16.81
CA ASN A 435 -8.16 -22.38 -16.06
C ASN A 435 -6.91 -22.46 -15.17
N THR A 436 -5.73 -22.07 -15.69
CA THR A 436 -4.51 -21.95 -14.89
C THR A 436 -4.67 -20.94 -13.75
N ALA A 437 -5.35 -19.82 -13.99
CA ALA A 437 -5.67 -18.85 -12.95
C ALA A 437 -6.59 -19.42 -11.85
N LEU A 438 -7.50 -20.36 -12.19
CA LEU A 438 -8.34 -21.02 -11.20
C LEU A 438 -7.56 -21.97 -10.29
N VAL A 439 -6.48 -22.59 -10.80
CA VAL A 439 -5.59 -23.46 -10.01
C VAL A 439 -4.84 -22.65 -8.96
N TYR A 440 -4.29 -21.50 -9.34
CA TYR A 440 -3.52 -20.62 -8.45
C TYR A 440 -4.39 -19.65 -7.62
N ILE A 441 -5.71 -19.86 -7.54
CA ILE A 441 -6.64 -18.89 -6.95
C ILE A 441 -6.28 -18.53 -5.50
N ASP A 442 -5.77 -19.49 -4.73
CA ASP A 442 -5.41 -19.30 -3.33
C ASP A 442 -4.07 -18.58 -3.12
N GLU A 443 -3.16 -18.63 -4.09
CA GLU A 443 -1.83 -18.00 -4.04
C GLU A 443 -1.84 -16.49 -4.30
N TYR A 444 -2.90 -15.96 -4.93
CA TYR A 444 -2.97 -14.55 -5.29
C TYR A 444 -3.07 -13.60 -4.08
N HIS A 445 -2.37 -12.48 -4.18
CA HIS A 445 -2.54 -11.36 -3.28
C HIS A 445 -3.76 -10.50 -3.66
N ILE A 446 -4.24 -9.65 -2.75
CA ILE A 446 -5.49 -8.88 -2.95
C ILE A 446 -5.48 -7.95 -4.18
N GLN A 447 -4.33 -7.43 -4.61
CA GLN A 447 -4.26 -6.64 -5.85
C GLN A 447 -4.37 -7.52 -7.12
N GLU A 448 -3.86 -8.75 -7.08
CA GLU A 448 -3.96 -9.71 -8.17
C GLU A 448 -5.40 -10.24 -8.30
N LEU A 449 -6.05 -10.55 -7.16
CA LEU A 449 -7.48 -10.86 -7.11
C LEU A 449 -8.35 -9.71 -7.66
N SER A 450 -8.03 -8.45 -7.32
CA SER A 450 -8.73 -7.28 -7.89
C SER A 450 -8.52 -7.12 -9.40
N MET A 451 -7.32 -7.38 -9.91
CA MET A 451 -7.04 -7.34 -11.35
C MET A 451 -7.75 -8.46 -12.12
N LEU A 452 -7.82 -9.67 -11.56
CA LEU A 452 -8.60 -10.78 -12.11
C LEU A 452 -10.10 -10.46 -12.13
N LEU A 453 -10.62 -9.89 -11.04
CA LEU A 453 -12.01 -9.47 -10.94
C LEU A 453 -12.35 -8.39 -12.00
N GLN A 454 -11.50 -7.38 -12.13
CA GLN A 454 -11.67 -6.34 -13.15
C GLN A 454 -11.59 -6.91 -14.58
N ALA A 455 -10.70 -7.86 -14.83
CA ALA A 455 -10.62 -8.54 -16.14
C ALA A 455 -11.87 -9.38 -16.40
N TYR A 456 -12.32 -10.18 -15.44
CA TYR A 456 -13.54 -10.99 -15.54
C TYR A 456 -14.75 -10.14 -15.94
N THR A 457 -14.97 -9.00 -15.26
CA THR A 457 -16.11 -8.09 -15.47
C THR A 457 -16.08 -7.31 -16.79
N LYS A 458 -14.95 -7.35 -17.50
CA LYS A 458 -14.79 -6.81 -18.86
C LYS A 458 -14.76 -7.91 -19.93
N SER A 459 -14.56 -9.16 -19.54
CA SER A 459 -14.59 -10.30 -20.45
C SER A 459 -16.03 -10.66 -20.83
N SER A 460 -16.21 -11.23 -22.01
CA SER A 460 -17.47 -11.85 -22.45
C SER A 460 -17.69 -13.25 -21.87
N GLN A 461 -16.77 -13.77 -21.04
CA GLN A 461 -16.77 -15.17 -20.60
C GLN A 461 -17.38 -15.33 -19.20
N HIS A 462 -18.63 -15.79 -19.14
CA HIS A 462 -19.35 -16.06 -17.88
C HIS A 462 -18.88 -17.35 -17.19
N ARG A 463 -17.72 -17.30 -16.51
CA ARG A 463 -17.15 -18.41 -15.73
C ARG A 463 -17.59 -18.37 -14.25
N GLN A 464 -18.86 -18.71 -13.96
CA GLN A 464 -19.45 -18.56 -12.62
C GLN A 464 -18.66 -19.25 -11.48
N ASN A 465 -18.11 -20.46 -11.72
CA ASN A 465 -17.31 -21.17 -10.72
C ASN A 465 -16.01 -20.40 -10.37
N PHE A 466 -15.31 -19.89 -11.40
CA PHE A 466 -14.12 -19.04 -11.21
C PHE A 466 -14.48 -17.80 -10.39
N PHE A 467 -15.57 -17.12 -10.76
CA PHE A 467 -16.02 -15.92 -10.07
C PHE A 467 -16.40 -16.18 -8.60
N ASN A 468 -17.13 -17.26 -8.31
CA ASN A 468 -17.52 -17.60 -6.95
C ASN A 468 -16.29 -17.88 -6.07
N LYS A 469 -15.31 -18.64 -6.57
CA LYS A 469 -14.04 -18.87 -5.85
C LYS A 469 -13.24 -17.58 -5.67
N LEU A 470 -13.21 -16.70 -6.67
CA LEU A 470 -12.54 -15.40 -6.60
C LEU A 470 -13.14 -14.52 -5.49
N CYS A 471 -14.48 -14.42 -5.42
CA CYS A 471 -15.16 -13.68 -4.35
C CYS A 471 -14.93 -14.30 -2.97
N GLN A 472 -15.04 -15.63 -2.87
CA GLN A 472 -14.75 -16.35 -1.64
C GLN A 472 -13.31 -16.11 -1.16
N ARG A 473 -12.33 -16.12 -2.07
CA ARG A 473 -10.92 -15.85 -1.76
C ARG A 473 -10.67 -14.41 -1.29
N ILE A 474 -11.33 -13.43 -1.90
CA ILE A 474 -11.30 -12.02 -1.47
C ILE A 474 -11.92 -11.88 -0.08
N TYR A 475 -13.06 -12.52 0.18
CA TYR A 475 -13.71 -12.52 1.49
C TYR A 475 -12.79 -13.12 2.56
N ILE A 476 -12.27 -14.34 2.32
CA ILE A 476 -11.32 -15.01 3.21
C ILE A 476 -10.08 -14.15 3.46
N PHE A 477 -9.52 -13.50 2.44
CA PHE A 477 -8.39 -12.58 2.62
C PHE A 477 -8.75 -11.46 3.63
N ILE A 478 -9.88 -10.78 3.41
CA ILE A 478 -10.30 -9.68 4.29
C ILE A 478 -10.57 -10.18 5.71
N THR A 479 -11.28 -11.29 5.89
CA THR A 479 -11.64 -11.80 7.23
C THR A 479 -10.48 -12.47 7.96
N SER A 480 -9.52 -13.09 7.27
CA SER A 480 -8.35 -13.70 7.90
C SER A 480 -7.25 -12.68 8.21
N THR A 481 -7.04 -11.68 7.35
CA THR A 481 -6.06 -10.61 7.62
C THR A 481 -6.62 -9.53 8.54
N TYR A 482 -7.93 -9.24 8.49
CA TYR A 482 -8.60 -8.24 9.31
C TYR A 482 -9.88 -8.80 9.99
N PRO A 483 -9.76 -9.76 10.94
CA PRO A 483 -10.90 -10.40 11.61
C PRO A 483 -11.95 -9.43 12.19
N PHE A 484 -11.52 -8.28 12.69
CA PHE A 484 -12.40 -7.24 13.23
C PHE A 484 -13.43 -6.73 12.21
N VAL A 485 -13.13 -6.75 10.91
CA VAL A 485 -14.06 -6.38 9.83
C VAL A 485 -15.17 -7.43 9.66
N GLY A 486 -14.84 -8.71 9.82
CA GLY A 486 -15.78 -9.84 9.73
C GLY A 486 -16.65 -10.06 10.97
N THR A 487 -16.54 -9.22 12.00
CA THR A 487 -17.23 -9.42 13.29
C THR A 487 -18.76 -9.42 13.21
N ASN A 488 -19.36 -10.31 14.02
CA ASN A 488 -20.80 -10.50 14.19
C ASN A 488 -21.52 -9.24 14.71
N GLU A 489 -22.79 -9.08 14.32
CA GLU A 489 -23.62 -7.89 14.59
C GLU A 489 -23.63 -7.43 16.06
N LYS A 490 -23.78 -8.37 17.01
CA LYS A 490 -23.82 -8.09 18.46
C LYS A 490 -22.62 -7.29 18.97
N ASN A 491 -21.45 -7.45 18.35
CA ASN A 491 -20.24 -6.72 18.74
C ASN A 491 -20.27 -5.26 18.25
N LEU A 492 -20.92 -4.99 17.11
CA LEU A 492 -21.05 -3.65 16.52
C LEU A 492 -22.34 -2.91 16.92
N GLU A 493 -23.28 -3.59 17.59
CA GLU A 493 -24.52 -2.99 18.10
C GLU A 493 -24.24 -1.75 18.98
N TYR A 494 -24.97 -0.67 18.69
CA TYR A 494 -24.83 0.62 19.34
C TYR A 494 -25.64 0.68 20.64
N THR A 495 -24.97 1.02 21.73
CA THR A 495 -25.62 1.65 22.89
C THR A 495 -24.81 2.88 23.30
N TYR A 496 -25.49 3.90 23.83
CA TYR A 496 -24.84 5.15 24.28
C TYR A 496 -23.73 4.86 25.31
N GLU A 497 -24.02 4.06 26.33
CA GLU A 497 -23.08 3.67 27.37
C GLU A 497 -21.84 2.96 26.83
N LYS A 498 -22.03 1.99 25.93
CA LYS A 498 -20.94 1.23 25.28
C LYS A 498 -20.09 2.16 24.42
N TYR A 499 -20.70 3.08 23.67
CA TYR A 499 -19.98 4.08 22.88
C TYR A 499 -19.14 5.02 23.75
N ILE A 500 -19.70 5.62 24.80
CA ILE A 500 -18.96 6.50 25.71
C ILE A 500 -17.83 5.75 26.43
N LYS A 501 -18.10 4.52 26.91
CA LYS A 501 -17.07 3.66 27.53
C LYS A 501 -15.92 3.36 26.56
N SER A 502 -16.23 2.96 25.32
CA SER A 502 -15.23 2.73 24.28
C SER A 502 -14.42 4.00 23.95
N MET A 503 -15.07 5.15 23.87
CA MET A 503 -14.41 6.42 23.56
C MET A 503 -13.45 6.87 24.67
N ASN A 504 -13.83 6.68 25.94
CA ASN A 504 -12.96 6.97 27.08
C ASN A 504 -11.73 6.04 27.10
N ILE A 505 -11.90 4.73 26.87
CA ILE A 505 -10.79 3.78 26.75
C ILE A 505 -9.83 4.20 25.62
N LEU A 506 -10.38 4.59 24.47
CA LEU A 506 -9.60 5.02 23.31
C LEU A 506 -8.78 6.29 23.60
N LYS A 507 -9.36 7.27 24.31
CA LYS A 507 -8.66 8.50 24.75
C LYS A 507 -7.41 8.20 25.58
N HIS A 508 -7.49 7.29 26.54
CA HIS A 508 -6.33 6.86 27.33
C HIS A 508 -5.29 6.10 26.50
N LYS A 509 -5.72 5.36 25.47
CA LYS A 509 -4.82 4.56 24.60
C LYS A 509 -4.06 5.37 23.54
N TYR A 510 -4.46 6.59 23.17
CA TYR A 510 -3.81 7.32 22.06
C TYR A 510 -2.30 7.52 22.19
N LYS A 511 -1.77 7.64 23.41
CA LYS A 511 -0.32 7.75 23.65
C LYS A 511 0.42 6.47 23.20
N ILE A 512 -0.20 5.31 23.39
CA ILE A 512 0.34 3.98 23.08
C ILE A 512 0.14 3.63 21.59
N LEU A 513 -1.03 3.95 21.02
CA LEU A 513 -1.35 3.68 19.60
C LEU A 513 -0.39 4.36 18.61
N SER A 514 0.31 5.41 19.05
CA SER A 514 1.34 6.09 18.27
C SER A 514 2.51 5.17 17.85
N THR A 515 2.86 4.18 18.67
CA THR A 515 4.02 3.28 18.46
C THR A 515 3.62 1.91 17.90
N SER A 516 2.53 1.30 18.36
CA SER A 516 2.02 0.02 17.87
C SER A 516 0.50 -0.11 18.03
N VAL A 517 -0.14 -0.78 17.08
CA VAL A 517 -1.60 -1.03 17.07
C VAL A 517 -1.83 -2.54 17.06
N THR A 518 -2.60 -3.06 18.04
CA THR A 518 -2.94 -4.49 18.15
C THR A 518 -4.28 -4.81 17.48
N LEU A 519 -4.63 -6.10 17.34
CA LEU A 519 -5.90 -6.53 16.75
C LEU A 519 -7.12 -6.12 17.61
N ASP A 520 -6.97 -6.12 18.94
CA ASP A 520 -8.01 -5.68 19.87
C ASP A 520 -8.21 -4.16 19.79
N ASP A 521 -7.12 -3.41 19.59
CA ASP A 521 -7.20 -1.97 19.31
C ASP A 521 -7.95 -1.70 18.00
N CYS A 522 -7.67 -2.45 16.93
CA CYS A 522 -8.40 -2.34 15.66
C CYS A 522 -9.90 -2.58 15.82
N SER A 523 -10.29 -3.51 16.70
CA SER A 523 -11.70 -3.79 17.01
C SER A 523 -12.38 -2.62 17.73
N LEU A 524 -11.69 -2.01 18.71
CA LEU A 524 -12.16 -0.81 19.41
C LEU A 524 -12.26 0.41 18.48
N LEU A 525 -11.23 0.64 17.65
CA LEU A 525 -11.17 1.70 16.66
C LEU A 525 -12.34 1.57 15.66
N LEU A 526 -12.57 0.38 15.11
CA LEU A 526 -13.70 0.13 14.21
C LEU A 526 -15.03 0.40 14.91
N TYR A 527 -15.25 -0.11 16.12
CA TYR A 527 -16.53 0.08 16.83
C TYR A 527 -16.86 1.57 17.02
N VAL A 528 -15.88 2.38 17.40
CA VAL A 528 -16.03 3.83 17.60
C VAL A 528 -16.30 4.55 16.28
N ILE A 529 -15.51 4.29 15.23
CA ILE A 529 -15.70 4.91 13.90
C ILE A 529 -17.07 4.53 13.33
N TYR A 530 -17.41 3.24 13.34
CA TYR A 530 -18.65 2.69 12.79
C TYR A 530 -19.89 3.30 13.46
N ASN A 531 -19.85 3.51 14.78
CA ASN A 531 -21.00 4.03 15.52
C ASN A 531 -21.00 5.54 15.77
N HIS A 532 -20.01 6.29 15.28
CA HIS A 532 -19.93 7.74 15.49
C HIS A 532 -21.19 8.47 14.98
N GLN A 533 -21.66 8.13 13.78
CA GLN A 533 -22.87 8.75 13.21
C GLN A 533 -24.13 8.42 14.03
N ASN A 534 -24.24 7.22 14.60
CA ASN A 534 -25.34 6.84 15.50
C ASN A 534 -25.32 7.66 16.80
N TYR A 535 -24.12 7.95 17.34
CA TYR A 535 -23.95 8.88 18.46
C TYR A 535 -24.37 10.31 18.11
N CYS A 536 -23.95 10.84 16.96
CA CYS A 536 -24.34 12.18 16.51
C CYS A 536 -25.86 12.33 16.32
N ILE A 537 -26.52 11.30 15.77
CA ILE A 537 -27.99 11.25 15.65
C ILE A 537 -28.63 11.23 17.04
N TYR A 538 -28.19 10.34 17.94
CA TYR A 538 -28.72 10.25 19.31
C TYR A 538 -28.61 11.59 20.06
N VAL A 539 -27.45 12.27 20.00
CA VAL A 539 -27.26 13.58 20.64
C VAL A 539 -28.19 14.63 20.04
N ASN A 540 -28.31 14.69 18.71
CA ASN A 540 -29.23 15.64 18.05
C ASN A 540 -30.70 15.40 18.42
N ASP A 541 -31.16 14.14 18.42
CA ASP A 541 -32.51 13.77 18.84
C ASP A 541 -32.78 14.12 20.31
N THR A 542 -31.78 13.97 21.20
CA THR A 542 -31.88 14.37 22.60
C THR A 542 -31.94 15.90 22.74
N ILE A 543 -31.16 16.67 21.97
CA ILE A 543 -31.25 18.14 21.94
C ILE A 543 -32.64 18.56 21.43
N LEU A 544 -33.14 17.97 20.35
CA LEU A 544 -34.47 18.25 19.78
C LEU A 544 -35.59 17.96 20.78
N LYS A 545 -35.60 16.79 21.44
CA LYS A 545 -36.59 16.47 22.49
C LYS A 545 -36.53 17.44 23.67
N CYS A 546 -35.36 17.98 24.00
CA CYS A 546 -35.22 19.04 24.99
C CYS A 546 -35.75 20.41 24.48
N GLN A 547 -35.64 20.71 23.18
CA GLN A 547 -36.24 21.90 22.55
C GLN A 547 -37.77 21.80 22.45
N GLU A 548 -38.31 20.63 22.08
CA GLU A 548 -39.76 20.38 22.04
C GLU A 548 -40.38 20.50 23.43
N LYS A 549 -39.72 19.96 24.47
CA LYS A 549 -40.12 20.20 25.86
C LYS A 549 -40.12 21.69 26.22
N LYS A 550 -39.15 22.50 25.76
CA LYS A 550 -39.20 23.98 25.94
C LYS A 550 -40.41 24.61 25.25
N GLN A 551 -40.76 24.19 24.03
CA GLN A 551 -41.94 24.71 23.33
C GLN A 551 -43.23 24.32 24.04
N HIS A 552 -43.37 23.07 24.46
CA HIS A 552 -44.56 22.62 25.20
C HIS A 552 -44.71 23.37 26.54
N TYR A 553 -43.60 23.61 27.26
CA TYR A 553 -43.61 24.40 28.50
C TYR A 553 -43.95 25.88 28.25
N ARG A 554 -43.47 26.48 27.15
CA ARG A 554 -43.85 27.84 26.72
C ARG A 554 -45.33 27.95 26.32
N ILE A 555 -45.88 26.93 25.66
CA ILE A 555 -47.31 26.88 25.33
C ILE A 555 -48.15 26.78 26.61
N CYS A 556 -47.77 25.92 27.57
CA CYS A 556 -48.45 25.83 28.86
C CYS A 556 -48.33 27.11 29.71
N LEU A 557 -47.19 27.81 29.66
CA LEU A 557 -47.02 29.11 30.32
C LEU A 557 -47.91 30.20 29.68
N ASN A 558 -47.97 30.28 28.35
CA ASN A 558 -48.87 31.21 27.67
C ASN A 558 -50.36 30.91 27.95
N TYR A 559 -50.73 29.64 28.12
CA TYR A 559 -52.11 29.25 28.47
C TYR A 559 -52.50 29.64 29.91
N ASN A 560 -51.53 29.74 30.82
CA ASN A 560 -51.76 30.23 32.19
C ASN A 560 -51.74 31.77 32.25
N ASN A 561 -50.85 32.44 31.52
CA ASN A 561 -50.81 33.91 31.49
C ASN A 561 -52.12 34.51 30.93
N ASN A 562 -52.71 33.88 29.90
CA ASN A 562 -54.00 34.32 29.36
C ASN A 562 -55.20 34.18 30.32
N LYS A 563 -55.05 33.49 31.47
CA LYS A 563 -56.09 33.43 32.52
C LYS A 563 -55.97 34.52 33.58
N GLU A 564 -54.88 35.29 33.60
CA GLU A 564 -54.72 36.42 34.53
C GLU A 564 -55.03 37.79 33.89
N GLU A 565 -54.97 37.91 32.56
CA GLU A 565 -55.28 39.17 31.86
C GLU A 565 -56.79 39.41 31.64
N GLU A 566 -57.63 38.38 31.52
CA GLU A 566 -59.10 38.53 31.41
C GLU A 566 -59.79 39.06 32.68
N LYS A 567 -59.07 39.21 33.80
CA LYS A 567 -59.63 39.74 35.07
C LYS A 567 -59.39 41.23 35.33
N LYS A 568 -58.88 41.99 34.36
CA LYS A 568 -58.64 43.45 34.52
C LYS A 568 -59.38 44.38 33.57
N TYR A 569 -60.20 43.86 32.65
CA TYR A 569 -61.00 44.67 31.72
C TYR A 569 -62.47 44.24 31.67
N LEU A 570 -63.18 44.33 32.80
CA LEU A 570 -64.66 44.36 32.85
C LEU A 570 -65.15 44.81 34.24
N ALA A 571 -64.90 46.09 34.55
CA ALA A 571 -65.43 46.79 35.72
C ALA A 571 -65.89 48.22 35.35
N ALA A 572 -66.65 48.32 34.25
CA ALA A 572 -67.41 49.51 33.86
C ALA A 572 -68.61 49.08 32.99
N SER A 573 -69.75 49.74 33.17
CA SER A 573 -71.01 49.54 32.44
C SER A 573 -71.73 48.20 32.60
N ASN A 574 -72.57 48.12 33.65
CA ASN A 574 -73.90 47.54 33.48
C ASN A 574 -74.74 48.50 32.61
N ASP A 575 -75.46 48.00 31.60
CA ASP A 575 -76.85 48.43 31.35
C ASP A 575 -77.60 47.50 30.35
N ILE A 576 -78.60 46.79 30.89
CA ILE A 576 -79.98 46.62 30.38
C ILE A 576 -80.20 46.27 28.88
N ALA A 577 -80.25 44.95 28.63
CA ALA A 577 -81.40 44.17 28.13
C ALA A 577 -81.91 44.19 26.65
N LYS A 578 -82.42 43.00 26.25
CA LYS A 578 -83.36 42.65 25.13
C LYS A 578 -82.79 42.67 23.69
N ASN A 579 -83.21 41.78 22.77
CA ASN A 579 -83.85 40.44 22.84
C ASN A 579 -83.81 39.81 21.42
N GLU A 580 -83.74 38.48 21.31
CA GLU A 580 -84.20 37.63 20.16
C GLU A 580 -83.54 37.88 18.76
N GLU A 581 -83.44 36.94 17.81
CA GLU A 581 -84.06 35.61 17.62
C GLU A 581 -83.23 34.70 16.66
N HIS A 582 -83.42 33.36 16.74
CA HIS A 582 -83.09 32.30 15.74
C HIS A 582 -81.65 32.10 15.17
N CYS A 583 -81.22 30.92 14.69
CA CYS A 583 -81.43 29.51 15.11
C CYS A 583 -80.43 28.56 14.38
N THR A 584 -79.96 27.50 15.05
CA THR A 584 -79.45 26.19 14.53
C THR A 584 -78.62 26.10 13.21
N ASP A 585 -77.43 25.48 13.24
CA ASP A 585 -77.34 24.02 12.94
C ASP A 585 -76.01 23.34 13.39
N LYS A 586 -76.00 21.98 13.32
CA LYS A 586 -75.10 21.00 13.98
C LYS A 586 -73.65 20.91 13.46
N ARG A 587 -72.75 20.34 14.30
CA ARG A 587 -71.69 19.39 13.85
C ARG A 587 -71.31 18.31 14.86
N GLU A 588 -71.04 17.15 14.28
CA GLU A 588 -70.54 15.89 14.83
C GLU A 588 -69.66 15.25 13.74
N HIS A 589 -68.80 14.24 13.95
CA HIS A 589 -68.41 13.46 15.14
C HIS A 589 -66.99 12.89 14.89
N SER A 590 -66.13 12.69 15.89
CA SER A 590 -65.24 11.51 15.99
C SER A 590 -64.33 11.53 17.23
N ILE A 591 -64.16 10.36 17.83
CA ILE A 591 -63.51 10.10 19.14
C ILE A 591 -62.18 9.37 18.90
N ILE A 592 -61.18 9.61 19.76
CA ILE A 592 -60.02 8.72 19.94
C ILE A 592 -59.83 8.48 21.45
N ASP A 593 -59.79 7.20 21.83
CA ASP A 593 -59.64 6.74 23.22
C ASP A 593 -58.18 6.71 23.71
N HIS A 594 -58.03 6.81 25.04
CA HIS A 594 -56.79 6.53 25.77
C HIS A 594 -56.70 5.05 26.19
N ILE A 595 -55.50 4.44 26.14
CA ILE A 595 -55.11 3.38 27.08
C ILE A 595 -53.68 3.62 27.58
N SER A 596 -53.50 3.46 28.89
CA SER A 596 -52.27 3.62 29.67
C SER A 596 -51.60 2.28 29.99
N TYR A 597 -50.33 2.32 30.43
CA TYR A 597 -49.71 1.22 31.16
C TYR A 597 -49.20 1.72 32.52
N GLN A 598 -49.62 1.07 33.60
CA GLN A 598 -49.16 1.30 34.98
C GLN A 598 -48.09 0.28 35.38
N ASN A 599 -47.23 0.69 36.31
CA ASN A 599 -46.37 -0.22 37.07
C ASN A 599 -47.19 -0.94 38.16
N GLY A 600 -46.83 -2.19 38.44
CA GLY A 600 -47.22 -2.91 39.66
C GLY A 600 -46.03 -3.70 40.18
N TYR A 601 -45.57 -3.37 41.39
CA TYR A 601 -44.74 -4.25 42.21
C TYR A 601 -45.68 -4.99 43.15
N ASP A 602 -45.42 -6.27 43.39
CA ASP A 602 -45.77 -6.92 44.65
C ASP A 602 -44.61 -7.82 45.07
N THR A 603 -44.34 -7.81 46.38
CA THR A 603 -43.29 -8.56 47.06
C THR A 603 -43.90 -9.66 47.90
N ASP A 604 -43.26 -10.83 47.95
CA ASP A 604 -43.34 -11.71 49.13
C ASP A 604 -42.05 -12.51 49.28
N GLU A 605 -41.51 -12.52 50.50
CA GLU A 605 -40.41 -13.40 50.90
C GLU A 605 -40.94 -14.76 51.37
N ILE A 606 -40.21 -15.84 51.09
CA ILE A 606 -39.98 -16.97 52.02
C ILE A 606 -38.76 -17.75 51.53
N SER A 607 -37.98 -18.29 52.47
CA SER A 607 -36.65 -18.85 52.22
C SER A 607 -36.56 -20.36 52.49
N LEU A 608 -35.47 -20.97 51.99
CA LEU A 608 -34.86 -22.23 52.44
C LEU A 608 -35.65 -23.55 52.27
N LYS A 609 -35.19 -24.41 51.34
CA LYS A 609 -34.30 -25.55 51.70
C LYS A 609 -33.77 -26.33 50.48
N MET A 610 -32.63 -26.99 50.70
CA MET A 610 -32.02 -27.95 49.77
C MET A 610 -32.88 -29.21 49.63
N HIS A 611 -32.82 -29.85 48.45
CA HIS A 611 -32.69 -31.31 48.39
C HIS A 611 -31.78 -31.72 47.23
N SER A 612 -30.81 -32.57 47.54
CA SER A 612 -29.96 -33.26 46.59
C SER A 612 -30.69 -34.45 45.96
N SER A 613 -30.37 -34.77 44.71
CA SER A 613 -30.26 -36.17 44.28
C SER A 613 -29.21 -36.27 43.18
N GLU A 614 -28.31 -37.23 43.33
CA GLU A 614 -27.23 -37.51 42.41
C GLU A 614 -27.75 -38.33 41.22
N ASN A 615 -27.04 -38.29 40.09
CA ASN A 615 -26.71 -39.54 39.42
C ASN A 615 -25.39 -39.40 38.65
N ILE A 616 -24.45 -40.26 39.02
CA ILE A 616 -23.08 -40.31 38.50
C ILE A 616 -22.96 -41.49 37.53
N SER A 617 -22.34 -41.27 36.37
CA SER A 617 -21.47 -42.26 35.72
C SER A 617 -20.42 -41.51 34.91
N ASN A 618 -19.22 -41.26 35.45
CA ASN A 618 -18.07 -42.17 35.57
C ASN A 618 -17.63 -42.84 34.26
N SER A 619 -16.60 -42.26 33.63
CA SER A 619 -15.39 -43.03 33.28
C SER A 619 -14.15 -42.14 33.38
N LEU A 620 -13.40 -42.28 34.47
CA LEU A 620 -12.04 -41.75 34.64
C LEU A 620 -11.03 -42.64 33.91
N ASN A 621 -9.93 -42.04 33.44
CA ASN A 621 -8.59 -42.65 33.48
C ASN A 621 -7.49 -41.58 33.27
N ASN A 622 -7.06 -40.95 34.37
CA ASN A 622 -5.72 -41.03 34.99
C ASN A 622 -4.54 -41.55 34.12
N ILE A 623 -3.26 -41.19 34.35
CA ILE A 623 -2.55 -40.23 35.24
C ILE A 623 -1.09 -40.10 34.71
N GLY A 624 -0.38 -39.03 35.07
CA GLY A 624 1.09 -39.07 35.25
C GLY A 624 1.90 -38.01 34.49
N THR A 625 2.87 -37.27 35.04
CA THR A 625 3.34 -36.86 36.39
C THR A 625 4.73 -36.22 36.19
N ASN A 626 5.17 -35.39 37.14
CA ASN A 626 6.51 -34.76 37.27
C ASN A 626 6.77 -33.57 36.31
N SER A 627 7.04 -32.32 36.71
CA SER A 627 7.63 -31.69 37.92
C SER A 627 9.15 -31.54 37.93
N ASN A 628 9.60 -30.46 38.60
CA ASN A 628 10.99 -30.11 39.00
C ASN A 628 11.82 -29.41 37.89
N ASN A 629 12.57 -28.31 38.13
CA ASN A 629 12.92 -27.64 39.38
C ASN A 629 13.14 -26.11 39.24
N GLU A 630 13.03 -25.42 40.38
CA GLU A 630 13.50 -24.05 40.68
C GLU A 630 15.06 -24.02 40.78
N ILE A 631 15.85 -23.02 41.26
CA ILE A 631 15.72 -21.97 42.29
C ILE A 631 16.79 -20.85 42.03
N PHE A 632 16.71 -19.76 42.82
CA PHE A 632 17.68 -18.68 43.13
C PHE A 632 17.56 -17.39 42.30
N THR A 633 16.87 -16.30 42.71
CA THR A 633 16.62 -15.56 43.97
C THR A 633 17.66 -14.50 44.37
N ALA A 634 17.15 -13.43 45.01
CA ALA A 634 17.81 -12.47 45.92
C ALA A 634 18.71 -11.40 45.28
N GLN A 635 18.83 -10.17 45.81
CA GLN A 635 17.97 -9.29 46.63
C GLN A 635 18.74 -7.95 46.80
N GLY A 636 18.11 -6.85 47.19
CA GLY A 636 18.87 -5.67 47.66
C GLY A 636 18.21 -4.30 47.49
N ASP A 637 17.12 -4.04 48.21
CA ASP A 637 16.81 -2.67 48.65
C ASP A 637 17.59 -2.39 49.95
N GLU A 638 18.10 -1.18 50.16
CA GLU A 638 17.97 -0.48 51.45
C GLU A 638 18.30 1.03 51.40
N LYS A 639 17.29 1.82 51.83
CA LYS A 639 17.34 3.02 52.69
C LYS A 639 17.87 4.39 52.19
N LYS A 640 17.33 5.38 52.91
CA LYS A 640 17.36 6.85 52.76
C LYS A 640 18.69 7.46 53.20
N ASP A 641 18.93 8.73 52.83
CA ASP A 641 19.14 9.81 53.81
C ASP A 641 19.02 11.22 53.19
N ASP A 642 18.91 12.24 54.05
CA ASP A 642 18.58 13.65 53.77
C ASP A 642 19.81 14.57 53.51
N ALA A 643 19.52 15.82 53.11
CA ALA A 643 20.24 17.08 53.42
C ALA A 643 20.93 17.90 52.28
N ARG A 644 20.25 19.00 51.92
CA ARG A 644 20.68 20.43 51.76
C ARG A 644 22.06 20.87 51.18
N SER A 645 21.97 22.01 50.47
CA SER A 645 22.97 23.08 50.22
C SER A 645 24.01 22.88 49.10
N GLU A 646 24.58 23.90 48.42
CA GLU A 646 24.18 25.30 48.15
C GLU A 646 24.98 25.87 46.94
N ILE A 647 24.37 26.79 46.18
CA ILE A 647 24.95 27.98 45.50
C ILE A 647 26.30 27.85 44.72
N ARG A 648 26.27 28.14 43.41
CA ARG A 648 27.01 29.29 42.79
C ARG A 648 26.62 29.60 41.33
N HIS A 649 26.39 30.89 41.06
CA HIS A 649 26.30 31.49 39.72
C HIS A 649 27.67 31.61 39.03
N VAL A 650 27.71 31.76 37.69
CA VAL A 650 28.24 32.91 36.94
C VAL A 650 27.77 32.82 35.46
N MET A 651 27.72 33.95 34.74
CA MET A 651 27.00 34.15 33.47
C MET A 651 27.89 34.16 32.21
N SER A 652 27.30 33.85 31.04
CA SER A 652 27.44 34.55 29.74
C SER A 652 26.49 33.90 28.71
N SER A 653 25.35 34.48 28.34
CA SER A 653 25.08 35.64 27.45
C SER A 653 25.10 35.31 25.94
N GLY A 654 23.96 35.57 25.27
CA GLY A 654 23.73 35.30 23.84
C GLY A 654 22.23 35.32 23.51
N LYS A 655 21.72 36.40 22.90
CA LYS A 655 20.28 36.74 22.86
C LYS A 655 19.48 35.99 21.78
N VAL A 656 18.23 35.66 22.13
CA VAL A 656 17.11 35.43 21.18
C VAL A 656 15.99 36.41 21.53
N ASN A 657 15.43 37.11 20.55
CA ASN A 657 14.34 38.08 20.76
C ASN A 657 12.97 37.40 20.87
N ARG A 658 12.09 37.97 21.70
CA ARG A 658 10.80 37.40 22.13
C ARG A 658 9.59 37.95 21.37
N VAL A 659 8.52 37.16 21.38
CA VAL A 659 7.11 37.60 21.26
C VAL A 659 6.61 38.05 22.64
N PRO A 660 5.70 39.06 22.78
CA PRO A 660 5.24 39.54 24.09
C PRO A 660 4.15 38.66 24.72
N TYR A 661 4.06 38.74 26.05
CA TYR A 661 3.08 38.05 26.91
C TYR A 661 1.86 38.93 27.23
N SER A 662 0.74 38.28 27.57
CA SER A 662 -0.36 38.87 28.35
C SER A 662 -0.10 38.76 29.87
N ASN A 663 -0.49 39.78 30.63
CA ASN A 663 -0.27 39.85 32.08
C ASN A 663 -1.32 39.08 32.92
N LYS A 664 -0.87 38.67 34.11
CA LYS A 664 -1.70 38.18 35.23
C LYS A 664 -2.47 39.32 35.92
N SER A 665 -3.47 38.97 36.70
CA SER A 665 -3.57 39.45 38.09
C SER A 665 -3.88 38.27 39.02
N GLU A 666 -3.31 38.29 40.21
CA GLU A 666 -3.37 37.21 41.21
C GLU A 666 -4.30 37.60 42.36
N ASN A 667 -4.84 36.60 43.07
CA ASN A 667 -4.90 36.63 44.53
C ASN A 667 -5.06 35.19 45.07
N GLY A 668 -4.35 34.89 46.17
CA GLY A 668 -4.53 33.66 46.96
C GLY A 668 -5.82 33.70 47.82
N ASN A 669 -6.09 32.70 48.67
CA ASN A 669 -5.15 31.73 49.23
C ASN A 669 -5.86 30.45 49.74
N THR A 670 -5.18 29.30 49.63
CA THR A 670 -5.21 28.10 50.53
C THR A 670 -6.50 27.57 51.17
N GLY A 671 -6.83 26.29 50.89
CA GLY A 671 -7.65 25.45 51.78
C GLY A 671 -8.12 24.10 51.20
N ASN A 672 -7.39 23.01 51.44
CA ASN A 672 -7.96 21.65 51.49
C ASN A 672 -8.56 21.45 52.91
N SER A 673 -9.56 20.60 53.22
CA SER A 673 -9.93 19.30 52.64
C SER A 673 -11.37 18.86 52.98
N ASP A 674 -11.97 18.05 52.10
CA ASP A 674 -12.91 16.92 52.32
C ASP A 674 -14.22 16.99 53.16
N SER A 675 -15.24 16.33 52.57
CA SER A 675 -16.54 15.88 53.13
C SER A 675 -17.55 16.99 53.49
N THR A 676 -18.70 17.08 52.83
CA THR A 676 -19.87 16.19 52.98
C THR A 676 -20.92 16.53 51.92
N GLY A 677 -21.85 15.62 51.63
CA GLY A 677 -22.85 15.84 50.59
C GLY A 677 -24.04 16.70 51.03
N SER A 678 -24.58 17.52 50.13
CA SER A 678 -25.98 17.93 50.15
C SER A 678 -26.51 18.16 48.74
N ASN A 679 -27.69 17.59 48.46
CA ASN A 679 -28.43 17.89 47.23
C ASN A 679 -29.00 19.30 47.34
N ILE A 680 -28.61 20.23 46.46
CA ILE A 680 -29.41 21.42 46.17
C ILE A 680 -29.60 21.54 44.66
N CYS A 681 -30.87 21.45 44.25
CA CYS A 681 -31.34 21.64 42.90
C CYS A 681 -31.02 23.08 42.44
N GLY A 682 -30.11 23.24 41.47
CA GLY A 682 -29.79 24.50 40.83
C GLY A 682 -30.30 24.54 39.39
N ASN A 683 -31.14 25.52 39.07
CA ASN A 683 -31.58 25.77 37.70
C ASN A 683 -30.36 26.13 36.82
N THR A 684 -29.91 25.21 35.96
CA THR A 684 -28.96 25.54 34.89
C THR A 684 -29.71 26.17 33.74
N ASP A 685 -29.25 27.34 33.30
CA ASP A 685 -29.86 28.05 32.19
C ASP A 685 -29.82 27.17 30.93
N PRO A 686 -30.93 26.91 30.23
CA PRO A 686 -30.97 25.85 29.24
C PRO A 686 -30.36 26.27 27.89
N ILE A 687 -29.58 27.36 27.88
CA ILE A 687 -28.61 27.73 26.84
C ILE A 687 -27.27 27.03 27.11
N GLU A 688 -26.89 26.94 28.39
CA GLU A 688 -25.64 26.34 28.87
C GLU A 688 -25.62 24.83 28.63
N SER A 689 -26.78 24.15 28.75
CA SER A 689 -26.92 22.74 28.35
C SER A 689 -26.80 22.53 26.84
N GLN A 690 -27.35 23.43 26.01
CA GLN A 690 -27.21 23.35 24.55
C GLN A 690 -25.77 23.58 24.08
N MET A 691 -25.06 24.54 24.67
CA MET A 691 -23.63 24.72 24.42
C MET A 691 -22.82 23.48 24.83
N ASN A 692 -23.07 22.91 26.03
CA ASN A 692 -22.40 21.69 26.47
C ASN A 692 -22.62 20.51 25.50
N TYR A 693 -23.82 20.30 24.95
CA TYR A 693 -24.07 19.20 24.01
C TYR A 693 -23.46 19.42 22.63
N MET A 694 -23.46 20.65 22.08
CA MET A 694 -22.79 20.94 20.81
C MET A 694 -21.26 20.84 20.94
N GLN A 695 -20.70 21.38 22.03
CA GLN A 695 -19.29 21.19 22.39
C GLN A 695 -18.94 19.70 22.50
N HIS A 696 -19.85 18.85 23.03
CA HIS A 696 -19.61 17.41 23.16
C HIS A 696 -19.44 16.66 21.83
N VAL A 697 -20.07 17.11 20.74
CA VAL A 697 -19.91 16.50 19.41
C VAL A 697 -18.58 16.93 18.78
N GLU A 698 -18.26 18.23 18.83
CA GLU A 698 -16.96 18.75 18.37
C GLU A 698 -15.79 18.15 19.16
N TYR A 699 -15.95 17.96 20.47
CA TYR A 699 -14.96 17.40 21.40
C TYR A 699 -14.48 15.98 21.04
N TYR A 700 -15.26 15.22 20.27
CA TYR A 700 -14.90 13.88 19.82
C TYR A 700 -14.48 13.80 18.35
N SER A 701 -14.84 14.77 17.50
CA SER A 701 -14.55 14.75 16.05
C SER A 701 -13.05 14.57 15.74
N ASN A 702 -12.20 15.38 16.38
CA ASN A 702 -10.73 15.29 16.26
C ASN A 702 -10.14 13.93 16.68
N ASP A 703 -10.84 13.20 17.54
CA ASP A 703 -10.41 11.88 17.99
C ASP A 703 -10.89 10.78 17.05
N ILE A 704 -12.08 10.90 16.44
CA ILE A 704 -12.53 10.00 15.38
C ILE A 704 -11.58 10.04 14.18
N ASP A 705 -11.09 11.24 13.80
CA ASP A 705 -10.15 11.37 12.68
C ASP A 705 -8.80 10.70 12.99
N LYS A 706 -8.25 10.87 14.21
CA LYS A 706 -7.05 10.13 14.66
C LYS A 706 -7.29 8.62 14.68
N ALA A 707 -8.45 8.18 15.15
CA ALA A 707 -8.82 6.76 15.16
C ALA A 707 -8.82 6.19 13.73
N GLY A 708 -9.37 6.94 12.77
CA GLY A 708 -9.33 6.64 11.35
C GLY A 708 -7.90 6.53 10.83
N GLU A 709 -7.04 7.50 11.12
CA GLU A 709 -5.61 7.47 10.71
C GLU A 709 -4.87 6.24 11.23
N TYR A 710 -5.04 5.85 12.50
CA TYR A 710 -4.43 4.64 13.05
C TYR A 710 -4.90 3.36 12.36
N LEU A 711 -6.21 3.25 12.11
CA LEU A 711 -6.79 2.06 11.47
C LEU A 711 -6.41 1.98 9.98
N ILE A 712 -6.38 3.12 9.28
CA ILE A 712 -5.88 3.20 7.90
C ILE A 712 -4.40 2.86 7.84
N LYS A 713 -3.56 3.34 8.78
CA LYS A 713 -2.13 3.01 8.84
C LYS A 713 -1.90 1.49 8.97
N TYR A 714 -2.75 0.81 9.73
CA TYR A 714 -2.75 -0.66 9.86
C TYR A 714 -3.16 -1.36 8.55
N LEU A 715 -4.28 -0.93 7.94
CA LEU A 715 -4.81 -1.50 6.69
C LEU A 715 -3.94 -1.22 5.45
N SER A 716 -3.23 -0.08 5.43
CA SER A 716 -2.41 0.42 4.31
C SER A 716 -1.24 -0.48 3.91
N LYS A 717 -0.95 -1.52 4.71
CA LYS A 717 0.00 -2.57 4.36
C LYS A 717 -0.46 -3.33 3.10
N ASP A 718 -1.75 -3.66 3.01
CA ASP A 718 -2.29 -4.55 1.98
C ASP A 718 -3.46 -3.91 1.19
N ILE A 719 -4.27 -3.04 1.81
CA ILE A 719 -5.46 -2.39 1.20
C ILE A 719 -5.28 -0.87 1.14
N ASN A 720 -5.73 -0.24 0.05
CA ASN A 720 -5.84 1.22 -0.09
C ASN A 720 -7.16 1.62 -0.75
N SER A 721 -7.51 2.92 -0.70
CA SER A 721 -8.76 3.46 -1.24
C SER A 721 -8.99 3.12 -2.71
N THR A 722 -8.02 3.36 -3.61
CA THR A 722 -8.17 3.03 -5.04
C THR A 722 -8.40 1.53 -5.28
N LEU A 723 -7.70 0.64 -4.55
CA LEU A 723 -7.91 -0.81 -4.64
C LEU A 723 -9.32 -1.21 -4.18
N LEU A 724 -9.77 -0.66 -3.05
CA LEU A 724 -11.09 -0.92 -2.49
C LEU A 724 -12.22 -0.46 -3.42
N CYS A 725 -12.07 0.74 -4.00
CA CYS A 725 -12.94 1.25 -5.06
C CYS A 725 -12.98 0.30 -6.27
N SER A 726 -11.81 -0.19 -6.71
CA SER A 726 -11.69 -1.12 -7.85
C SER A 726 -12.42 -2.44 -7.60
N ILE A 727 -12.28 -3.02 -6.40
CA ILE A 727 -12.97 -4.26 -6.02
C ILE A 727 -14.49 -4.05 -6.03
N ILE A 728 -15.00 -3.06 -5.28
CA ILE A 728 -16.45 -2.82 -5.14
C ILE A 728 -17.08 -2.53 -6.50
N TYR A 729 -16.50 -1.61 -7.27
CA TYR A 729 -17.04 -1.24 -8.57
C TYR A 729 -17.05 -2.41 -9.56
N SER A 730 -16.03 -3.28 -9.50
CA SER A 730 -15.97 -4.48 -10.35
C SER A 730 -16.97 -5.54 -9.89
N LEU A 731 -17.14 -5.81 -8.59
CA LEU A 731 -18.14 -6.75 -8.08
C LEU A 731 -19.55 -6.43 -8.57
N ILE A 732 -19.97 -5.17 -8.44
CA ILE A 732 -21.33 -4.75 -8.80
C ILE A 732 -21.50 -4.72 -10.33
N LYS A 733 -20.52 -4.19 -11.08
CA LYS A 733 -20.56 -4.24 -12.56
C LYS A 733 -20.56 -5.69 -13.09
N GLY A 734 -20.00 -6.63 -12.35
CA GLY A 734 -20.08 -8.07 -12.62
C GLY A 734 -21.47 -8.68 -12.42
N ASN A 735 -22.49 -7.90 -12.07
CA ASN A 735 -23.85 -8.33 -11.74
C ASN A 735 -23.93 -9.28 -10.52
N CYS A 736 -22.97 -9.18 -9.60
CA CYS A 736 -22.79 -10.16 -8.52
C CYS A 736 -23.35 -9.66 -7.18
N LEU A 737 -24.66 -9.49 -7.19
CA LEU A 737 -25.45 -8.72 -6.23
C LEU A 737 -25.85 -9.51 -4.97
N LEU A 738 -25.45 -10.79 -4.89
CA LEU A 738 -25.83 -11.73 -3.82
C LEU A 738 -24.67 -12.09 -2.87
N GLN A 739 -23.47 -11.54 -3.07
CA GLN A 739 -22.30 -11.78 -2.22
C GLN A 739 -22.31 -10.85 -0.98
N TYR A 740 -23.41 -10.84 -0.23
CA TYR A 740 -23.66 -9.86 0.83
C TYR A 740 -22.61 -9.88 1.94
N ASP A 741 -22.14 -11.04 2.39
CA ASP A 741 -21.09 -11.18 3.43
C ASP A 741 -19.81 -10.40 3.04
N LEU A 742 -19.43 -10.46 1.77
CA LEU A 742 -18.31 -9.68 1.20
C LEU A 742 -18.64 -8.19 1.07
N LEU A 743 -19.84 -7.85 0.59
CA LEU A 743 -20.27 -6.46 0.46
C LEU A 743 -20.37 -5.74 1.81
N ILE A 744 -20.73 -6.43 2.90
CA ILE A 744 -20.72 -5.92 4.27
C ILE A 744 -19.29 -5.58 4.69
N CYS A 745 -18.34 -6.52 4.51
CA CYS A 745 -16.94 -6.29 4.84
C CYS A 745 -16.34 -5.12 4.03
N LEU A 746 -16.64 -5.04 2.74
CA LEU A 746 -16.20 -3.94 1.87
C LEU A 746 -16.82 -2.60 2.27
N SER A 747 -18.11 -2.57 2.63
CA SER A 747 -18.79 -1.35 3.12
C SER A 747 -18.21 -0.86 4.45
N LYS A 748 -17.89 -1.77 5.38
CA LYS A 748 -17.16 -1.44 6.62
C LYS A 748 -15.77 -0.84 6.31
N LEU A 749 -15.05 -1.39 5.32
CA LEU A 749 -13.77 -0.82 4.88
C LEU A 749 -13.95 0.56 4.22
N THR A 750 -15.00 0.81 3.44
CA THR A 750 -15.23 2.13 2.82
C THR A 750 -15.59 3.21 3.84
N ILE A 751 -16.23 2.85 4.95
CA ILE A 751 -16.42 3.73 6.10
C ILE A 751 -15.06 4.19 6.66
N ILE A 752 -14.12 3.27 6.88
CA ILE A 752 -12.78 3.59 7.41
C ILE A 752 -12.01 4.50 6.44
N PHE A 753 -12.03 4.17 5.13
CA PHE A 753 -11.31 4.92 4.10
C PHE A 753 -12.02 6.19 3.59
N LEU A 754 -13.19 6.57 4.15
CA LEU A 754 -14.09 7.60 3.61
C LEU A 754 -13.37 8.91 3.23
N LYS A 755 -12.55 9.46 4.14
CA LYS A 755 -11.80 10.71 3.93
C LYS A 755 -10.58 10.57 2.99
N GLN A 756 -10.22 9.36 2.55
CA GLN A 756 -9.07 9.09 1.65
C GLN A 756 -9.44 8.75 0.20
N PHE A 757 -10.72 8.62 -0.14
CA PHE A 757 -11.13 8.49 -1.54
C PHE A 757 -11.02 9.83 -2.26
N LYS A 758 -10.62 9.80 -3.53
CA LYS A 758 -10.90 10.93 -4.43
C LYS A 758 -12.41 11.03 -4.61
N SER A 759 -12.93 12.25 -4.82
CA SER A 759 -14.36 12.50 -5.04
C SER A 759 -14.98 11.59 -6.11
N SER A 760 -14.25 11.32 -7.20
CA SER A 760 -14.68 10.42 -8.28
C SER A 760 -14.62 8.92 -7.93
N GLU A 761 -13.71 8.50 -7.04
CA GLU A 761 -13.66 7.14 -6.49
C GLU A 761 -14.85 6.92 -5.53
N LEU A 762 -15.10 7.87 -4.63
CA LEU A 762 -16.24 7.80 -3.71
C LEU A 762 -17.57 7.82 -4.47
N ALA A 763 -17.71 8.67 -5.50
CA ALA A 763 -18.90 8.70 -6.35
C ALA A 763 -19.16 7.37 -7.08
N ASN A 764 -18.11 6.67 -7.51
CA ASN A 764 -18.23 5.32 -8.08
C ASN A 764 -18.66 4.29 -7.04
N ILE A 765 -18.15 4.38 -5.81
CA ILE A 765 -18.55 3.50 -4.69
C ILE A 765 -20.02 3.74 -4.33
N CYS A 766 -20.46 5.00 -4.19
CA CYS A 766 -21.87 5.32 -3.94
C CYS A 766 -22.77 4.77 -5.06
N THR A 767 -22.35 4.87 -6.33
CA THR A 767 -23.10 4.31 -7.45
C THR A 767 -23.24 2.78 -7.31
N ALA A 768 -22.13 2.09 -7.03
CA ALA A 768 -22.12 0.63 -6.89
C ALA A 768 -22.91 0.14 -5.65
N LEU A 769 -22.72 0.76 -4.49
CA LEU A 769 -23.38 0.34 -3.26
C LEU A 769 -24.88 0.68 -3.23
N SER A 770 -25.31 1.76 -3.90
CA SER A 770 -26.75 2.07 -4.05
C SER A 770 -27.44 1.12 -5.05
N GLU A 771 -26.76 0.69 -6.11
CA GLU A 771 -27.25 -0.38 -6.99
C GLU A 771 -27.41 -1.69 -6.20
N ALA A 772 -26.38 -2.13 -5.48
CA ALA A 772 -26.47 -3.30 -4.60
C ALA A 772 -27.52 -3.17 -3.49
N TYR A 773 -27.79 -1.95 -2.99
CA TYR A 773 -28.86 -1.68 -2.02
C TYR A 773 -30.24 -2.00 -2.59
N ILE A 774 -30.52 -1.63 -3.85
CA ILE A 774 -31.79 -1.94 -4.52
C ILE A 774 -31.99 -3.46 -4.55
N PHE A 775 -31.00 -4.21 -5.06
CA PHE A 775 -31.09 -5.66 -5.16
C PHE A 775 -31.18 -6.37 -3.80
N ALA A 776 -30.47 -5.88 -2.78
CA ALA A 776 -30.62 -6.38 -1.41
C ALA A 776 -32.02 -6.10 -0.84
N SER A 777 -32.63 -4.96 -1.17
CA SER A 777 -33.99 -4.62 -0.76
C SER A 777 -35.02 -5.50 -1.45
N ASP A 778 -34.87 -5.74 -2.75
CA ASP A 778 -35.77 -6.59 -3.54
C ASP A 778 -35.66 -8.06 -3.10
N GLU A 779 -34.45 -8.57 -2.85
CA GLU A 779 -34.24 -9.92 -2.31
C GLU A 779 -34.79 -10.07 -0.89
N ASN A 780 -34.61 -9.07 -0.02
CA ASN A 780 -35.19 -9.12 1.33
C ASN A 780 -36.73 -9.12 1.29
N ASN A 781 -37.34 -8.31 0.41
CA ASN A 781 -38.78 -8.33 0.14
C ASN A 781 -39.24 -9.71 -0.36
N ARG A 782 -38.52 -10.31 -1.32
CA ARG A 782 -38.82 -11.66 -1.85
C ARG A 782 -38.79 -12.73 -0.76
N GLN A 783 -37.80 -12.71 0.12
CA GLN A 783 -37.70 -13.62 1.27
C GLN A 783 -38.84 -13.39 2.29
N ASN A 784 -39.18 -12.14 2.60
CA ASN A 784 -40.34 -11.82 3.46
C ASN A 784 -41.67 -12.34 2.88
N GLU A 785 -41.86 -12.29 1.55
CA GLU A 785 -43.00 -12.92 0.90
C GLU A 785 -43.00 -14.44 1.04
N LEU A 786 -41.83 -15.10 0.93
CA LEU A 786 -41.72 -16.55 1.11
C LEU A 786 -42.03 -16.97 2.55
N ILE A 787 -41.52 -16.24 3.55
CA ILE A 787 -41.90 -16.43 4.97
C ILE A 787 -43.42 -16.31 5.12
N SER A 788 -44.01 -15.24 4.58
CA SER A 788 -45.46 -15.00 4.65
C SER A 788 -46.29 -16.08 3.94
N LYS A 789 -45.81 -16.61 2.81
CA LYS A 789 -46.43 -17.72 2.06
C LYS A 789 -46.32 -19.04 2.83
N ASN A 790 -45.21 -19.29 3.52
CA ASN A 790 -45.01 -20.49 4.32
C ASN A 790 -45.86 -20.47 5.60
N GLN A 791 -45.90 -19.36 6.35
CA GLN A 791 -46.80 -19.19 7.50
C GLN A 791 -48.28 -19.36 7.10
N LYS A 792 -48.69 -18.85 5.92
CA LYS A 792 -50.05 -19.08 5.38
C LYS A 792 -50.31 -20.53 4.98
N LYS A 793 -49.29 -21.30 4.57
CA LYS A 793 -49.41 -22.74 4.31
C LYS A 793 -49.48 -23.55 5.61
N GLU A 794 -48.67 -23.22 6.61
CA GLU A 794 -48.71 -23.84 7.94
C GLU A 794 -50.07 -23.60 8.61
N ASN A 795 -50.56 -22.36 8.63
CA ASN A 795 -51.89 -22.04 9.15
C ASN A 795 -53.01 -22.76 8.39
N ARG A 796 -52.88 -22.96 7.06
CA ARG A 796 -53.82 -23.77 6.26
C ARG A 796 -53.70 -25.27 6.57
N ASN A 797 -52.51 -25.78 6.86
CA ASN A 797 -52.33 -27.18 7.25
C ASN A 797 -52.89 -27.43 8.67
N ILE A 798 -52.76 -26.46 9.57
CA ILE A 798 -53.36 -26.49 10.92
C ILE A 798 -54.90 -26.40 10.84
N SER A 799 -55.46 -25.55 9.96
CA SER A 799 -56.92 -25.54 9.72
C SER A 799 -57.41 -26.83 9.06
N ASN A 800 -56.63 -27.40 8.14
CA ASN A 800 -56.96 -28.64 7.45
C ASN A 800 -56.71 -29.89 8.31
N LEU A 801 -55.98 -29.81 9.43
CA LEU A 801 -55.96 -30.90 10.41
C LEU A 801 -57.33 -31.15 11.09
N LYS A 802 -58.32 -30.26 10.86
CA LYS A 802 -59.74 -30.47 11.24
C LYS A 802 -60.64 -30.97 10.10
N GLN A 803 -60.14 -31.21 8.88
CA GLN A 803 -60.91 -31.83 7.78
C GLN A 803 -60.08 -32.86 6.98
N VAL A 804 -60.69 -34.03 6.77
CA VAL A 804 -59.99 -35.30 6.56
C VAL A 804 -59.74 -35.65 5.07
N LYS A 805 -58.51 -36.14 4.78
CA LYS A 805 -58.03 -36.99 3.64
C LYS A 805 -58.14 -36.51 2.17
N SER A 806 -57.04 -36.79 1.46
CA SER A 806 -56.89 -37.03 -0.01
C SER A 806 -57.35 -35.93 -0.97
N ILE A 807 -56.51 -35.41 -1.87
CA ILE A 807 -55.88 -36.12 -3.01
C ILE A 807 -54.56 -35.40 -3.39
N GLY A 808 -53.56 -36.15 -3.85
CA GLY A 808 -52.31 -35.59 -4.36
C GLY A 808 -52.32 -35.39 -5.88
N VAL A 809 -51.81 -34.24 -6.35
CA VAL A 809 -51.29 -34.06 -7.72
C VAL A 809 -50.00 -33.26 -7.61
N SER A 810 -48.89 -33.85 -8.06
CA SER A 810 -47.57 -33.22 -8.08
C SER A 810 -47.40 -32.34 -9.32
N ASN A 811 -47.30 -31.02 -9.13
CA ASN A 811 -46.81 -30.11 -10.18
C ASN A 811 -45.38 -29.66 -9.88
N SER A 812 -44.45 -30.11 -10.72
CA SER A 812 -43.01 -29.87 -10.60
C SER A 812 -42.60 -28.49 -11.12
N ASN A 813 -42.96 -27.43 -10.37
CA ASN A 813 -42.23 -26.17 -10.44
C ASN A 813 -41.15 -26.19 -9.35
N LYS A 814 -39.90 -25.82 -9.70
CA LYS A 814 -38.81 -25.69 -8.73
C LYS A 814 -39.29 -24.79 -7.58
N SER A 815 -39.48 -25.35 -6.39
CA SER A 815 -40.04 -24.58 -5.29
C SER A 815 -39.01 -23.55 -4.82
N GLU A 816 -39.33 -22.27 -4.96
CA GLU A 816 -38.56 -21.22 -4.31
C GLU A 816 -38.67 -21.41 -2.79
N THR A 817 -37.61 -21.93 -2.19
CA THR A 817 -37.49 -22.12 -0.75
C THR A 817 -36.97 -20.84 -0.09
N TYR A 818 -37.45 -20.58 1.12
CA TYR A 818 -36.86 -19.58 2.00
C TYR A 818 -35.39 -19.93 2.27
N ASP A 819 -34.50 -18.93 2.18
CA ASP A 819 -33.09 -19.05 2.56
C ASP A 819 -32.83 -18.08 3.72
N GLU A 820 -32.73 -18.65 4.92
CA GLU A 820 -32.52 -17.91 6.16
C GLU A 820 -31.20 -17.14 6.17
N LYS A 821 -30.13 -17.76 5.65
CA LYS A 821 -28.82 -17.09 5.60
C LYS A 821 -28.88 -15.90 4.65
N LEU A 822 -29.45 -16.07 3.46
CA LEU A 822 -29.59 -15.01 2.47
C LEU A 822 -30.49 -13.87 2.97
N TYR A 823 -31.56 -14.19 3.70
CA TYR A 823 -32.41 -13.19 4.36
C TYR A 823 -31.64 -12.36 5.42
N PHE A 824 -30.89 -13.01 6.31
CA PHE A 824 -30.11 -12.27 7.32
C PHE A 824 -28.96 -11.46 6.70
N SER A 825 -28.16 -12.04 5.80
CA SER A 825 -27.06 -11.32 5.16
C SER A 825 -27.53 -10.14 4.29
N SER A 826 -28.66 -10.27 3.58
CA SER A 826 -29.25 -9.13 2.83
C SER A 826 -29.70 -8.02 3.78
N LYS A 827 -30.39 -8.36 4.88
CA LYS A 827 -30.81 -7.41 5.92
C LYS A 827 -29.63 -6.69 6.57
N GLN A 828 -28.57 -7.41 6.91
CA GLN A 828 -27.34 -6.86 7.48
C GLN A 828 -26.64 -5.91 6.49
N TYR A 829 -26.58 -6.27 5.20
CA TYR A 829 -26.05 -5.39 4.16
C TYR A 829 -26.86 -4.10 4.04
N LEU A 830 -28.20 -4.16 4.06
CA LEU A 830 -29.06 -2.97 4.04
C LEU A 830 -28.77 -2.02 5.20
N ILE A 831 -28.52 -2.55 6.41
CA ILE A 831 -28.16 -1.73 7.59
C ILE A 831 -26.78 -1.09 7.41
N THR A 832 -25.78 -1.87 7.04
CA THR A 832 -24.39 -1.40 6.83
C THR A 832 -24.31 -0.35 5.72
N CYS A 833 -25.07 -0.55 4.63
CA CYS A 833 -25.13 0.35 3.50
C CYS A 833 -25.79 1.69 3.86
N LYS A 834 -26.89 1.69 4.64
CA LYS A 834 -27.51 2.92 5.15
C LYS A 834 -26.51 3.75 5.97
N LEU A 835 -25.80 3.11 6.90
CA LEU A 835 -24.80 3.76 7.74
C LEU A 835 -23.65 4.36 6.91
N PHE A 836 -23.17 3.64 5.88
CA PHE A 836 -22.20 4.19 4.93
C PHE A 836 -22.73 5.47 4.26
N PHE A 837 -23.98 5.47 3.77
CA PHE A 837 -24.57 6.66 3.15
C PHE A 837 -24.81 7.80 4.13
N ASP A 838 -25.11 7.52 5.40
CA ASP A 838 -25.23 8.53 6.45
C ASP A 838 -23.89 9.23 6.76
N MET A 839 -22.78 8.48 6.73
CA MET A 839 -21.45 9.06 6.87
C MET A 839 -21.02 9.85 5.62
N VAL A 840 -21.36 9.37 4.42
CA VAL A 840 -21.15 10.12 3.16
C VAL A 840 -21.98 11.41 3.17
N GLU A 841 -23.22 11.38 3.66
CA GLU A 841 -24.06 12.57 3.83
C GLU A 841 -23.37 13.61 4.71
N SER A 842 -22.91 13.24 5.91
CA SER A 842 -22.16 14.15 6.80
C SER A 842 -20.92 14.74 6.11
N TYR A 843 -20.08 13.89 5.52
CA TYR A 843 -18.85 14.31 4.83
C TYR A 843 -19.07 15.26 3.64
N LEU A 844 -20.19 15.11 2.93
CA LEU A 844 -20.53 15.96 1.78
C LEU A 844 -21.25 17.25 2.18
N LYS A 845 -21.96 17.29 3.32
CA LYS A 845 -22.53 18.53 3.88
C LYS A 845 -21.46 19.54 4.33
N GLU A 846 -20.31 19.06 4.79
CA GLU A 846 -19.14 19.89 5.15
C GLU A 846 -18.54 20.71 3.97
N LYS A 847 -18.94 20.47 2.73
CA LYS A 847 -18.33 21.13 1.56
C LYS A 847 -19.06 22.44 1.23
N GLU A 848 -18.39 23.58 1.41
CA GLU A 848 -18.98 24.90 1.16
C GLU A 848 -18.84 25.37 -0.31
N HIS A 849 -17.93 24.78 -1.07
CA HIS A 849 -17.56 25.18 -2.44
C HIS A 849 -17.50 23.97 -3.37
N SER A 850 -17.44 24.19 -4.69
CA SER A 850 -17.24 23.11 -5.67
C SER A 850 -15.91 22.40 -5.40
N PHE A 851 -15.97 21.09 -5.13
CA PHE A 851 -14.85 20.25 -4.69
C PHE A 851 -14.61 19.06 -5.63
N THR A 852 -15.41 18.93 -6.70
CA THR A 852 -15.39 17.80 -7.62
C THR A 852 -16.00 18.17 -8.96
N ASP A 853 -15.70 17.38 -9.98
CA ASP A 853 -16.34 17.51 -11.29
C ASP A 853 -17.85 17.20 -11.27
N VAL A 854 -18.58 17.82 -12.19
CA VAL A 854 -20.03 17.65 -12.34
C VAL A 854 -20.51 16.20 -12.56
N TYR A 855 -19.70 15.30 -13.13
CA TYR A 855 -20.10 13.89 -13.31
C TYR A 855 -20.04 13.12 -11.99
N SER A 856 -19.11 13.45 -11.09
CA SER A 856 -19.08 12.93 -9.72
C SER A 856 -20.25 13.48 -8.90
N THR A 857 -20.57 14.78 -9.00
CA THR A 857 -21.78 15.36 -8.37
C THR A 857 -23.06 14.68 -8.84
N TYR A 858 -23.21 14.48 -10.15
CA TYR A 858 -24.30 13.74 -10.77
C TYR A 858 -24.47 12.34 -10.12
N LYS A 859 -23.38 11.57 -10.03
CA LYS A 859 -23.38 10.22 -9.44
C LYS A 859 -23.82 10.24 -7.97
N PHE A 860 -23.31 11.17 -7.16
CA PHE A 860 -23.73 11.30 -5.76
C PHE A 860 -25.25 11.52 -5.64
N ILE A 861 -25.79 12.51 -6.35
CA ILE A 861 -27.23 12.82 -6.33
C ILE A 861 -28.06 11.59 -6.74
N THR A 862 -27.67 10.89 -7.81
CA THR A 862 -28.38 9.68 -8.24
C THR A 862 -28.26 8.51 -7.27
N SER A 863 -27.13 8.39 -6.55
CA SER A 863 -26.92 7.33 -5.58
C SER A 863 -27.79 7.52 -4.34
N PHE A 864 -27.95 8.76 -3.86
CA PHE A 864 -28.90 9.09 -2.81
C PHE A 864 -30.36 8.89 -3.25
N GLY A 865 -30.69 9.25 -4.50
CA GLY A 865 -32.01 9.00 -5.09
C GLY A 865 -32.39 7.52 -5.13
N ALA A 866 -31.45 6.66 -5.54
CA ALA A 866 -31.64 5.21 -5.62
C ALA A 866 -32.07 4.56 -4.29
N LEU A 867 -31.69 5.14 -3.14
CA LEU A 867 -32.08 4.67 -1.81
C LEU A 867 -33.55 4.97 -1.44
N ARG A 868 -34.20 5.90 -2.16
CA ARG A 868 -35.59 6.34 -1.96
C ARG A 868 -35.89 6.85 -0.53
N MET A 869 -34.93 7.54 0.09
CA MET A 869 -35.06 8.07 1.45
C MET A 869 -35.08 9.61 1.46
N ILE A 870 -36.10 10.18 2.12
CA ILE A 870 -36.32 11.64 2.15
C ILE A 870 -35.18 12.37 2.86
N LYS A 871 -34.51 11.78 3.86
CA LYS A 871 -33.41 12.44 4.61
C LYS A 871 -32.29 12.99 3.71
N TYR A 872 -31.91 12.26 2.67
CA TYR A 872 -30.83 12.63 1.76
C TYR A 872 -31.19 13.76 0.77
N SER A 873 -32.45 14.20 0.73
CA SER A 873 -32.89 15.36 -0.06
C SER A 873 -32.04 16.60 0.21
N SER A 874 -31.69 16.83 1.48
CA SER A 874 -30.92 18.00 1.92
C SER A 874 -29.52 18.04 1.32
N VAL A 875 -28.76 16.94 1.38
CA VAL A 875 -27.42 16.83 0.79
C VAL A 875 -27.47 16.79 -0.74
N ALA A 876 -28.49 16.18 -1.35
CA ALA A 876 -28.65 16.18 -2.80
C ALA A 876 -28.91 17.59 -3.35
N LEU A 877 -29.75 18.39 -2.69
CA LEU A 877 -29.97 19.79 -3.03
C LEU A 877 -28.72 20.66 -2.80
N HIS A 878 -27.96 20.41 -1.73
CA HIS A 878 -26.69 21.07 -1.43
C HIS A 878 -25.67 20.85 -2.56
N LEU A 879 -25.41 19.59 -2.92
CA LEU A 879 -24.52 19.21 -4.01
C LEU A 879 -24.94 19.81 -5.35
N PHE A 880 -26.25 19.84 -5.65
CA PHE A 880 -26.77 20.46 -6.86
C PHE A 880 -26.51 21.97 -6.91
N LYS A 881 -26.68 22.69 -5.78
CA LYS A 881 -26.36 24.12 -5.68
C LYS A 881 -24.88 24.39 -5.92
N LEU A 882 -23.98 23.61 -5.31
CA LEU A 882 -22.52 23.75 -5.49
C LEU A 882 -22.07 23.59 -6.94
N SER A 883 -22.74 22.73 -7.72
CA SER A 883 -22.39 22.44 -9.12
C SER A 883 -23.28 23.14 -10.16
N ILE A 884 -24.17 24.07 -9.76
CA ILE A 884 -25.23 24.61 -10.63
C ILE A 884 -24.72 25.22 -11.95
N LEU A 885 -23.55 25.87 -11.92
CA LEU A 885 -22.91 26.49 -13.09
C LEU A 885 -22.38 25.47 -14.10
N GLU A 886 -22.01 24.28 -13.65
CA GLU A 886 -21.43 23.20 -14.46
C GLU A 886 -22.46 22.17 -14.93
N ILE A 887 -23.61 22.04 -14.24
CA ILE A 887 -24.68 21.08 -14.59
C ILE A 887 -25.17 21.24 -16.05
N LYS A 888 -25.08 22.45 -16.62
CA LYS A 888 -25.35 22.71 -18.05
C LYS A 888 -24.43 21.95 -19.02
N ASN A 889 -23.27 21.48 -18.57
CA ASN A 889 -22.31 20.73 -19.38
C ASN A 889 -22.71 19.26 -19.56
N LEU A 890 -23.51 18.70 -18.65
CA LEU A 890 -24.03 17.34 -18.74
C LEU A 890 -24.85 17.10 -20.02
N SER A 891 -24.90 15.85 -20.48
CA SER A 891 -25.81 15.41 -21.55
C SER A 891 -27.23 15.18 -21.01
N TYR A 892 -28.19 14.90 -21.91
CA TYR A 892 -29.60 14.73 -21.57
C TYR A 892 -29.85 13.62 -20.52
N LEU A 893 -29.20 12.46 -20.64
CA LEU A 893 -29.45 11.29 -19.79
C LEU A 893 -29.04 11.51 -18.32
N PRO A 894 -27.85 12.06 -17.99
CA PRO A 894 -27.54 12.47 -16.61
C PRO A 894 -28.55 13.47 -16.03
N LEU A 895 -28.99 14.48 -16.79
CA LEU A 895 -29.98 15.45 -16.34
C LEU A 895 -31.34 14.78 -16.04
N GLN A 896 -31.77 13.82 -16.84
CA GLN A 896 -32.98 13.03 -16.58
C GLN A 896 -32.85 12.19 -15.30
N LYS A 897 -31.70 11.55 -15.09
CA LYS A 897 -31.44 10.77 -13.88
C LYS A 897 -31.37 11.64 -12.61
N ILE A 898 -30.87 12.88 -12.67
CA ILE A 898 -30.94 13.85 -11.55
C ILE A 898 -32.39 14.19 -11.22
N ALA A 899 -33.22 14.50 -12.23
CA ALA A 899 -34.64 14.77 -11.99
C ALA A 899 -35.36 13.58 -11.34
N ASN A 900 -35.13 12.36 -11.84
CA ASN A 900 -35.69 11.14 -11.25
C ASN A 900 -35.23 10.92 -9.81
N ALA A 901 -33.95 11.19 -9.50
CA ALA A 901 -33.41 11.08 -8.15
C ALA A 901 -34.09 12.04 -7.17
N PHE A 902 -34.34 13.29 -7.58
CA PHE A 902 -35.10 14.24 -6.78
C PHE A 902 -36.54 13.80 -6.53
N MET A 903 -37.22 13.23 -7.53
CA MET A 903 -38.56 12.64 -7.34
C MET A 903 -38.52 11.46 -6.34
N GLN A 904 -37.53 10.59 -6.45
CA GLN A 904 -37.35 9.44 -5.53
C GLN A 904 -37.06 9.85 -4.07
N MET A 905 -36.54 11.06 -3.85
CA MET A 905 -36.33 11.66 -2.52
C MET A 905 -37.49 12.57 -2.07
N ASN A 906 -38.60 12.63 -2.81
CA ASN A 906 -39.73 13.55 -2.57
C ASN A 906 -39.29 15.04 -2.48
N VAL A 907 -38.31 15.44 -3.30
CA VAL A 907 -37.91 16.85 -3.43
C VAL A 907 -38.87 17.53 -4.39
N TYR A 908 -39.61 18.52 -3.90
CA TYR A 908 -40.56 19.35 -4.65
C TYR A 908 -40.09 20.81 -4.70
N ASN A 909 -38.92 21.06 -5.31
CA ASN A 909 -38.42 22.41 -5.53
C ASN A 909 -38.65 22.81 -7.00
N GLU A 910 -39.58 23.73 -7.23
CA GLU A 910 -40.00 24.12 -8.59
C GLU A 910 -38.86 24.70 -9.43
N ASP A 911 -38.01 25.55 -8.84
CA ASP A 911 -36.87 26.17 -9.54
C ASP A 911 -35.88 25.12 -10.05
N VAL A 912 -35.57 24.10 -9.25
CA VAL A 912 -34.67 22.99 -9.62
C VAL A 912 -35.26 22.20 -10.79
N TYR A 913 -36.55 21.85 -10.76
CA TYR A 913 -37.18 21.15 -11.89
C TYR A 913 -37.29 22.04 -13.13
N ALA A 914 -37.64 23.31 -12.99
CA ALA A 914 -37.72 24.27 -14.09
C ALA A 914 -36.36 24.43 -14.79
N PHE A 915 -35.29 24.56 -14.01
CA PHE A 915 -33.91 24.63 -14.51
C PHE A 915 -33.49 23.34 -15.23
N ILE A 916 -33.70 22.17 -14.63
CA ILE A 916 -33.35 20.89 -15.27
C ILE A 916 -34.17 20.68 -16.56
N LYS A 917 -35.47 20.96 -16.54
CA LYS A 917 -36.37 20.84 -17.71
C LYS A 917 -35.98 21.80 -18.84
N LYS A 918 -35.50 23.01 -18.50
CA LYS A 918 -34.93 23.97 -19.47
C LYS A 918 -33.66 23.41 -20.12
N LEU A 919 -32.71 22.90 -19.33
CA LEU A 919 -31.49 22.28 -19.86
C LEU A 919 -31.78 21.04 -20.72
N GLN A 920 -32.71 20.17 -20.29
CA GLN A 920 -33.14 19.01 -21.06
C GLN A 920 -33.72 19.40 -22.42
N LYS A 921 -34.58 20.44 -22.49
CA LYS A 921 -35.09 20.98 -23.77
C LYS A 921 -33.95 21.47 -24.67
N MET A 922 -32.99 22.24 -24.12
CA MET A 922 -31.83 22.73 -24.87
C MET A 922 -30.92 21.61 -25.41
N LYS A 923 -30.87 20.45 -24.72
CA LYS A 923 -30.06 19.28 -25.09
C LYS A 923 -30.80 18.27 -25.97
N LYS A 924 -32.12 18.40 -26.13
CA LYS A 924 -32.95 17.57 -27.03
C LYS A 924 -33.10 18.20 -28.42
N ASN A 925 -32.80 19.49 -28.53
CA ASN A 925 -32.82 20.28 -29.78
C ASN A 925 -31.40 20.46 -30.39
N LYS A 926 -30.44 19.65 -29.96
CA LYS A 926 -29.06 19.53 -30.47
C LYS A 926 -28.73 18.05 -30.59
#